data_AF-L0AW56-F1
#
_entry.id   AF-L0AW56-F1
#
_cell.length_a   1.000
_cell.length_b   1.000
_cell.length_c   1.000
_cell.angle_alpha   90.00
_cell.angle_beta   90.00
_cell.angle_gamma   90.00
#
_symmetry.space_group_name_H-M   'P 1'
#
loop_
_entity.id
_entity.type
_entity.pdbx_description
1 polymer ?
#
loop_
_entity_poly.entity_id
_entity_poly.type
_entity_poly.pdbx_seq_one_letter_code
_entity_poly.pdbx_strand_id
1 'polypeptide(L)'
;MLTLNVEGKCGGQKEEPKCKCGSGIPNLKAKKETIPDITNFLKYTHYLEGGTFNLSGYLQDGGEIGTRGKNINNVTEVSVYYWNNNDRIPILIGVIRHQGGDNQETKYYSYSYDRAKGLGNWRSFDRDSSKSLLQLLDDQNCLRNHAVPFNIQDSTSGYIINGSNSNCINKYRNITESKPIPTHPPGSNYISKAYMTTGLHGSTLSTRISRVTLHGKSVTFSTPSEAVEEIRLYSYQGSGQVPLMIEFLKRGGGSRWYESTDQSHLSWREVGDGSNFYDGDDDPQPTPKLSEKLDEVLCKRHNNVTIDLSSTRTNRQSYCCNEHKSENRISVEEGYVTTAGETKTSYYKHTIINTSFNLAGIYYTVGGIRRNIKLSGSHFPTSVNSVYAFYCGKEEPSLIYLDSDNVMTKGWYKKGTDENWIWTYTGIDPKDFESNNLECKQWMKLRIVLDGCGCDNLPDCPNSGGTDRLTDEQLKEELAKEAKEVIKKRDELIKQSQLLATTPVPGAFPGSGGSSGGGVGGSSKYHEIRVTNDENGLLRPKVKVTGQKDGQGKAKLELDYANSSANAGGPGGGAQASGPRGRDSTWSWNRLKDLGSVFIDVLLPKPYTKSVPSPLSKADPGKTGLTAASSNKTATQNPESKQKLDSRGQDATGLPGEKSPDKGDESTSETAQGAGLPSDALQSEVGEDGDKGTVKDGLGVAGKSGVGVGNTVSIPPQLQAVDLVTGSASLASGVYTGTSALTPEALPAEPTPQPEKVADPVSGGILAGAGYFFATSAGSAATFFGGWKLYNRYKGDPWVRQV
;
A
#
# COMPACT_ATOMS: atom_id res chain seq x y z
N MET A 1 -3.70 -26.03 47.46
CA MET A 1 -4.75 -25.74 46.45
C MET A 1 -4.53 -24.33 45.94
N LEU A 2 -4.62 -24.11 44.63
CA LEU A 2 -4.42 -22.78 44.03
C LEU A 2 -5.78 -22.13 43.77
N THR A 3 -6.06 -20.98 44.39
CA THR A 3 -7.18 -20.12 44.02
C THR A 3 -6.66 -19.05 43.06
N LEU A 4 -6.93 -19.24 41.77
CA LEU A 4 -6.35 -18.43 40.69
C LEU A 4 -6.91 -17.00 40.72
N ASN A 5 -6.01 -16.01 40.66
CA ASN A 5 -6.37 -14.62 40.41
C ASN A 5 -6.20 -14.31 38.90
N VAL A 6 -7.30 -14.04 38.22
CA VAL A 6 -7.31 -13.74 36.76
C VAL A 6 -7.14 -12.25 36.45
N GLU A 7 -6.94 -11.40 37.46
CA GLU A 7 -6.64 -9.97 37.32
C GLU A 7 -5.22 -9.62 37.78
N GLY A 8 -4.62 -10.44 38.66
CA GLY A 8 -3.37 -10.17 39.39
C GLY A 8 -2.06 -10.38 38.62
N LYS A 9 -2.09 -10.81 37.35
CA LYS A 9 -0.97 -10.74 36.38
C LYS A 9 0.44 -11.09 36.90
N CYS A 10 0.58 -12.25 37.56
CA CYS A 10 1.83 -12.69 38.17
C CYS A 10 3.07 -12.63 37.25
N GLY A 11 4.21 -12.16 37.77
CA GLY A 11 5.47 -12.12 37.04
C GLY A 11 5.54 -11.05 35.95
N GLY A 12 4.68 -10.03 36.01
CA GLY A 12 4.71 -8.88 35.10
C GLY A 12 5.76 -7.80 35.43
N GLN A 13 6.30 -7.80 36.66
CA GLN A 13 7.34 -6.86 37.12
C GLN A 13 8.69 -7.59 37.24
N LYS A 14 9.79 -6.91 36.87
CA LYS A 14 11.15 -7.50 36.89
C LYS A 14 11.65 -7.88 38.29
N GLU A 15 11.09 -7.28 39.34
CA GLU A 15 11.63 -7.33 40.71
C GLU A 15 10.82 -8.23 41.67
N GLU A 16 9.58 -8.59 41.33
CA GLU A 16 8.78 -9.57 42.09
C GLU A 16 8.42 -10.81 41.23
N PRO A 17 9.32 -11.80 41.12
CA PRO A 17 9.00 -13.10 40.52
C PRO A 17 8.09 -13.97 41.42
N LYS A 18 7.80 -13.53 42.65
CA LYS A 18 6.94 -14.25 43.62
C LYS A 18 5.49 -13.80 43.48
N CYS A 19 4.66 -14.67 42.95
CA CYS A 19 3.20 -14.52 42.98
C CYS A 19 2.69 -14.21 44.39
N LYS A 20 1.89 -13.14 44.52
CA LYS A 20 0.97 -12.91 45.66
C LYS A 20 -0.38 -13.63 45.46
N CYS A 21 -0.45 -14.61 44.56
CA CYS A 21 -1.54 -15.59 44.52
C CYS A 21 -1.53 -16.36 45.85
N GLY A 22 -2.47 -16.03 46.74
CA GLY A 22 -2.52 -16.41 48.17
C GLY A 22 -2.73 -17.89 48.49
N SER A 23 -2.17 -18.80 47.71
CA SER A 23 -2.05 -20.22 48.03
C SER A 23 -0.71 -20.50 48.69
N GLY A 24 -0.73 -21.07 49.91
CA GLY A 24 0.45 -21.63 50.58
C GLY A 24 0.96 -22.92 49.93
N ILE A 25 1.12 -22.94 48.60
CA ILE A 25 1.76 -24.01 47.85
C ILE A 25 3.26 -23.70 47.81
N PRO A 26 4.12 -24.49 48.47
CA PRO A 26 5.57 -24.31 48.33
C PRO A 26 5.98 -24.53 46.86
N ASN A 27 6.97 -23.78 46.41
CA ASN A 27 7.58 -23.88 45.08
C ASN A 27 6.67 -23.59 43.87
N LEU A 28 5.46 -23.04 44.05
CA LEU A 28 4.64 -22.55 42.94
C LEU A 28 5.36 -21.42 42.20
N LYS A 29 5.70 -21.65 40.93
CA LYS A 29 6.33 -20.66 40.05
C LYS A 29 5.30 -20.04 39.12
N ALA A 30 5.58 -18.82 38.66
CA ALA A 30 4.84 -18.20 37.58
C ALA A 30 5.75 -17.42 36.64
N LYS A 31 5.32 -17.27 35.39
CA LYS A 31 6.05 -16.56 34.33
C LYS A 31 5.08 -15.89 33.35
N LYS A 32 5.47 -14.71 32.87
CA LYS A 32 4.83 -14.01 31.75
C LYS A 32 5.57 -14.37 30.47
N GLU A 33 4.85 -14.82 29.45
CA GLU A 33 5.40 -15.36 28.20
C GLU A 33 4.70 -14.75 26.98
N THR A 34 5.45 -14.53 25.91
CA THR A 34 4.92 -14.38 24.56
C THR A 34 4.58 -15.75 23.99
N ILE A 35 3.54 -15.84 23.16
CA ILE A 35 3.14 -17.09 22.51
C ILE A 35 3.92 -17.21 21.19
N PRO A 36 4.60 -18.34 20.89
CA PRO A 36 5.25 -18.55 19.59
C PRO A 36 4.28 -18.33 18.43
N ASP A 37 4.76 -17.67 17.37
CA ASP A 37 4.07 -17.33 16.13
C ASP A 37 2.77 -16.48 16.25
N ILE A 38 2.34 -16.15 17.47
CA ILE A 38 1.06 -15.51 17.79
C ILE A 38 1.33 -14.15 18.45
N THR A 39 1.34 -13.09 17.63
CA THR A 39 1.59 -11.71 18.10
C THR A 39 0.37 -11.09 18.79
N ASN A 40 0.64 -10.03 19.57
CA ASN A 40 -0.34 -9.25 20.32
C ASN A 40 -1.16 -9.99 21.39
N PHE A 41 -0.70 -11.17 21.85
CA PHE A 41 -1.25 -11.85 23.04
C PHE A 41 -0.19 -12.16 24.11
N LEU A 42 -0.60 -12.15 25.38
CA LEU A 42 0.19 -12.51 26.55
C LEU A 42 -0.31 -13.83 27.16
N LYS A 43 0.62 -14.70 27.57
CA LYS A 43 0.37 -15.89 28.39
C LYS A 43 0.94 -15.65 29.80
N TYR A 44 0.14 -15.86 30.84
CA TYR A 44 0.58 -15.81 32.24
C TYR A 44 0.41 -17.19 32.86
N THR A 45 1.55 -17.87 33.02
CA THR A 45 1.66 -19.30 33.35
C THR A 45 1.94 -19.48 34.83
N HIS A 46 1.25 -20.40 35.51
CA HIS A 46 1.55 -20.87 36.87
C HIS A 46 1.78 -22.38 36.86
N TYR A 47 2.86 -22.86 37.48
CA TYR A 47 3.27 -24.27 37.41
C TYR A 47 4.08 -24.73 38.63
N LEU A 48 4.20 -26.05 38.80
CA LEU A 48 5.14 -26.69 39.72
C LEU A 48 6.21 -27.46 38.93
N GLU A 49 7.47 -27.35 39.33
CA GLU A 49 8.54 -28.16 38.74
C GLU A 49 8.52 -29.57 39.32
N GLY A 50 8.38 -30.57 38.45
CA GLY A 50 8.32 -31.99 38.85
C GLY A 50 7.09 -32.39 39.67
N GLY A 51 6.03 -31.57 39.71
CA GLY A 51 4.88 -31.80 40.59
C GLY A 51 3.54 -31.41 39.98
N THR A 52 2.47 -31.70 40.71
CA THR A 52 1.10 -31.28 40.38
C THR A 52 0.43 -30.60 41.57
N PHE A 53 -0.59 -29.79 41.30
CA PHE A 53 -1.42 -29.15 42.31
C PHE A 53 -2.92 -29.31 41.98
N ASN A 54 -3.75 -29.13 43.00
CA ASN A 54 -5.20 -28.99 42.81
C ASN A 54 -5.53 -27.50 42.61
N LEU A 55 -6.06 -27.17 41.44
CA LEU A 55 -6.63 -25.88 41.10
C LEU A 55 -8.06 -25.80 41.69
N SER A 56 -8.36 -24.72 42.39
CA SER A 56 -9.69 -24.43 42.90
C SER A 56 -10.69 -24.30 41.73
N GLY A 57 -11.89 -24.85 41.90
CA GLY A 57 -12.99 -24.61 40.95
C GLY A 57 -13.60 -23.20 41.08
N TYR A 58 -13.13 -22.41 42.05
CA TYR A 58 -13.45 -20.99 42.23
C TYR A 58 -12.20 -20.12 42.05
N LEU A 59 -12.38 -18.99 41.38
CA LEU A 59 -11.41 -17.91 41.20
C LEU A 59 -11.52 -16.88 42.34
N GLN A 60 -10.54 -15.97 42.45
CA GLN A 60 -10.53 -14.95 43.53
C GLN A 60 -11.62 -13.87 43.41
N ASP A 61 -12.21 -13.68 42.22
CA ASP A 61 -13.39 -12.83 41.98
C ASP A 61 -14.72 -13.53 42.32
N GLY A 62 -14.67 -14.78 42.79
CA GLY A 62 -15.84 -15.64 43.02
C GLY A 62 -16.37 -16.34 41.76
N GLY A 63 -15.77 -16.11 40.59
CA GLY A 63 -16.13 -16.79 39.34
C GLY A 63 -15.82 -18.29 39.38
N GLU A 64 -16.68 -19.13 38.80
CA GLU A 64 -16.43 -20.57 38.69
C GLU A 64 -15.55 -20.91 37.47
N ILE A 65 -14.72 -21.95 37.60
CA ILE A 65 -14.05 -22.64 36.49
C ILE A 65 -14.44 -24.13 36.47
N GLY A 66 -14.78 -24.62 35.27
CA GLY A 66 -15.21 -26.01 35.07
C GLY A 66 -16.68 -26.24 35.42
N THR A 67 -16.96 -27.25 36.25
CA THR A 67 -18.31 -27.78 36.46
C THR A 67 -18.76 -27.60 37.92
N ARG A 68 -19.55 -26.55 38.20
CA ARG A 68 -20.15 -26.25 39.52
C ARG A 68 -19.10 -26.11 40.62
N GLY A 69 -18.13 -25.23 40.42
CA GLY A 69 -17.07 -24.95 41.38
C GLY A 69 -16.17 -26.15 41.77
N LYS A 70 -16.23 -27.27 41.04
CA LYS A 70 -15.43 -28.46 41.35
C LYS A 70 -13.95 -28.23 41.05
N ASN A 71 -13.12 -28.47 42.06
CA ASN A 71 -11.66 -28.42 41.95
C ASN A 71 -11.15 -29.33 40.83
N ILE A 72 -10.14 -28.84 40.11
CA ILE A 72 -9.45 -29.55 39.04
C ILE A 72 -8.16 -30.10 39.65
N ASN A 73 -8.10 -31.42 39.81
CA ASN A 73 -6.96 -32.12 40.40
C ASN A 73 -5.88 -32.43 39.34
N ASN A 74 -4.67 -32.77 39.81
CA ASN A 74 -3.53 -33.20 39.01
C ASN A 74 -3.07 -32.17 37.94
N VAL A 75 -3.20 -30.87 38.23
CA VAL A 75 -2.78 -29.80 37.32
C VAL A 75 -1.26 -29.65 37.36
N THR A 76 -0.61 -29.69 36.20
CA THR A 76 0.82 -29.37 36.04
C THR A 76 1.02 -27.88 35.76
N GLU A 77 0.17 -27.31 34.89
CA GLU A 77 0.20 -25.91 34.47
C GLU A 77 -1.21 -25.31 34.44
N VAL A 78 -1.38 -24.07 34.92
CA VAL A 78 -2.52 -23.23 34.56
C VAL A 78 -2.06 -21.90 33.96
N SER A 79 -2.57 -21.57 32.78
CA SER A 79 -2.18 -20.42 31.97
C SER A 79 -3.38 -19.53 31.67
N VAL A 80 -3.27 -18.24 31.97
CA VAL A 80 -4.30 -17.24 31.63
C VAL A 80 -3.82 -16.41 30.44
N TYR A 81 -4.67 -16.28 29.43
CA TYR A 81 -4.37 -15.58 28.19
C TYR A 81 -5.09 -14.24 28.13
N TYR A 82 -4.40 -13.22 27.60
CA TYR A 82 -4.89 -11.85 27.48
C TYR A 82 -4.45 -11.25 26.13
N TRP A 83 -5.18 -10.25 25.64
CA TRP A 83 -4.79 -9.46 24.48
C TRP A 83 -3.92 -8.26 24.92
N ASN A 84 -2.81 -7.98 24.24
CA ASN A 84 -1.84 -6.96 24.66
C ASN A 84 -2.47 -5.59 24.92
N ASN A 85 -3.39 -5.18 24.04
CA ASN A 85 -4.02 -3.85 24.08
C ASN A 85 -5.21 -3.76 25.04
N ASN A 86 -5.62 -4.87 25.68
CA ASN A 86 -6.53 -4.84 26.83
C ASN A 86 -6.20 -5.98 27.80
N ASP A 87 -5.01 -5.90 28.39
CA ASP A 87 -4.50 -6.93 29.29
C ASP A 87 -5.31 -7.04 30.61
N ARG A 88 -6.24 -6.12 30.89
CA ARG A 88 -7.16 -6.18 32.03
C ARG A 88 -8.28 -7.21 31.85
N ILE A 89 -8.56 -7.64 30.62
CA ILE A 89 -9.65 -8.57 30.32
C ILE A 89 -9.04 -9.92 29.90
N PRO A 90 -9.01 -10.93 30.80
CA PRO A 90 -8.62 -12.29 30.43
C PRO A 90 -9.60 -12.85 29.41
N ILE A 91 -9.10 -13.58 28.41
CA ILE A 91 -9.91 -14.11 27.30
C ILE A 91 -10.02 -15.64 27.30
N LEU A 92 -9.00 -16.35 27.78
CA LEU A 92 -8.96 -17.82 27.81
C LEU A 92 -8.17 -18.28 29.04
N ILE A 93 -8.53 -19.43 29.61
CA ILE A 93 -7.71 -20.13 30.60
C ILE A 93 -7.38 -21.52 30.04
N GLY A 94 -6.10 -21.87 29.94
CA GLY A 94 -5.63 -23.23 29.67
C GLY A 94 -5.23 -23.94 30.96
N VAL A 95 -5.63 -25.20 31.12
CA VAL A 95 -5.24 -26.04 32.25
C VAL A 95 -4.66 -27.34 31.69
N ILE A 96 -3.40 -27.63 32.03
CA ILE A 96 -2.73 -28.88 31.65
C ILE A 96 -2.80 -29.83 32.84
N ARG A 97 -3.24 -31.07 32.59
CA ARG A 97 -3.47 -32.10 33.61
C ARG A 97 -2.65 -33.35 33.32
N HIS A 98 -2.06 -33.93 34.36
CA HIS A 98 -1.40 -35.23 34.29
C HIS A 98 -2.43 -36.36 34.42
N GLN A 99 -2.60 -37.17 33.37
CA GLN A 99 -3.57 -38.28 33.35
C GLN A 99 -2.99 -39.62 33.83
N GLY A 100 -1.66 -39.74 33.95
CA GLY A 100 -0.98 -40.98 34.34
C GLY A 100 -0.05 -41.48 33.22
N GLY A 101 1.15 -41.92 33.60
CA GLY A 101 2.28 -41.97 32.67
C GLY A 101 2.60 -40.57 32.11
N ASP A 102 3.27 -40.51 30.97
CA ASP A 102 3.66 -39.23 30.34
C ASP A 102 2.48 -38.47 29.69
N ASN A 103 1.25 -38.98 29.81
CA ASN A 103 0.06 -38.41 29.17
C ASN A 103 -0.39 -37.11 29.86
N GLN A 104 -0.25 -35.99 29.13
CA GLN A 104 -0.79 -34.69 29.51
C GLN A 104 -2.01 -34.33 28.65
N GLU A 105 -3.06 -33.81 29.30
CA GLU A 105 -4.25 -33.29 28.64
C GLU A 105 -4.34 -31.77 28.86
N THR A 106 -4.43 -30.99 27.79
CA THR A 106 -4.72 -29.56 27.87
C THR A 106 -6.21 -29.31 27.66
N LYS A 107 -6.88 -28.70 28.64
CA LYS A 107 -8.26 -28.17 28.49
C LYS A 107 -8.26 -26.65 28.48
N TYR A 108 -9.05 -26.08 27.57
CA TYR A 108 -9.27 -24.63 27.50
C TYR A 108 -10.66 -24.27 28.02
N TYR A 109 -10.75 -23.17 28.76
CA TYR A 109 -11.96 -22.65 29.37
C TYR A 109 -12.21 -21.22 28.89
N SER A 110 -13.43 -20.96 28.43
CA SER A 110 -13.88 -19.65 27.93
C SER A 110 -14.84 -18.98 28.90
N TYR A 111 -14.80 -17.65 28.96
CA TYR A 111 -15.69 -16.88 29.82
C TYR A 111 -17.11 -16.83 29.22
N SER A 112 -18.08 -17.39 29.93
CA SER A 112 -19.49 -17.40 29.56
C SER A 112 -20.31 -16.65 30.61
N TYR A 113 -20.92 -15.53 30.21
CA TYR A 113 -21.79 -14.73 31.09
C TYR A 113 -23.23 -15.26 31.06
N ASP A 114 -23.70 -15.76 32.20
CA ASP A 114 -25.05 -16.29 32.34
C ASP A 114 -26.02 -15.17 32.75
N ARG A 115 -26.68 -14.54 31.77
CA ARG A 115 -27.61 -13.41 31.99
C ARG A 115 -28.72 -13.72 33.01
N ALA A 116 -29.13 -14.98 33.13
CA ALA A 116 -30.18 -15.38 34.08
C ALA A 116 -29.70 -15.48 35.53
N LYS A 117 -28.38 -15.50 35.76
CA LYS A 117 -27.74 -15.57 37.09
C LYS A 117 -26.95 -14.33 37.48
N GLY A 118 -26.61 -13.47 36.52
CA GLY A 118 -25.69 -12.35 36.75
C GLY A 118 -24.23 -12.77 36.95
N LEU A 119 -23.89 -14.04 36.71
CA LEU A 119 -22.59 -14.62 37.05
C LEU A 119 -21.79 -15.03 35.80
N GLY A 120 -20.52 -14.65 35.79
CA GLY A 120 -19.51 -15.16 34.86
C GLY A 120 -19.05 -16.56 35.23
N ASN A 121 -18.93 -17.45 34.25
CA ASN A 121 -18.51 -18.84 34.44
C ASN A 121 -17.50 -19.23 33.36
N TRP A 122 -16.34 -19.76 33.74
CA TRP A 122 -15.32 -20.27 32.83
C TRP A 122 -15.63 -21.72 32.45
N ARG A 123 -16.35 -21.90 31.33
CA ARG A 123 -16.86 -23.19 30.88
C ARG A 123 -15.84 -23.86 29.94
N SER A 124 -15.65 -25.18 30.07
CA SER A 124 -14.71 -25.93 29.24
C SER A 124 -15.14 -25.92 27.77
N PHE A 125 -14.20 -25.69 26.85
CA PHE A 125 -14.44 -25.62 25.40
C PHE A 125 -14.56 -27.01 24.75
N ASP A 126 -15.01 -28.01 25.51
CA ASP A 126 -15.06 -29.44 25.15
C ASP A 126 -15.94 -29.76 23.92
N ARG A 127 -16.68 -28.78 23.39
CA ARG A 127 -17.51 -28.91 22.18
C ARG A 127 -16.74 -28.80 20.87
N ASP A 128 -15.50 -28.34 20.89
CA ASP A 128 -14.75 -28.04 19.67
C ASP A 128 -13.24 -28.24 19.85
N SER A 129 -12.84 -29.47 20.17
CA SER A 129 -11.43 -29.89 20.26
C SER A 129 -10.68 -29.84 18.91
N SER A 130 -11.34 -29.46 17.83
CA SER A 130 -10.73 -29.25 16.51
C SER A 130 -9.97 -27.91 16.40
N LYS A 131 -10.28 -26.94 17.26
CA LYS A 131 -9.73 -25.59 17.18
C LYS A 131 -8.30 -25.50 17.69
N SER A 132 -7.47 -24.79 16.93
CA SER A 132 -6.14 -24.39 17.40
C SER A 132 -6.23 -23.31 18.48
N LEU A 133 -5.18 -23.18 19.29
CA LEU A 133 -5.07 -22.11 20.30
C LEU A 133 -5.30 -20.72 19.68
N LEU A 134 -4.80 -20.47 18.47
CA LEU A 134 -5.00 -19.21 17.76
C LEU A 134 -6.48 -18.93 17.45
N GLN A 135 -7.22 -19.94 16.98
CA GLN A 135 -8.66 -19.81 16.72
C GLN A 135 -9.47 -19.59 18.02
N LEU A 136 -9.05 -20.20 19.14
CA LEU A 136 -9.65 -19.95 20.45
C LEU A 136 -9.36 -18.52 20.95
N LEU A 137 -8.13 -18.03 20.77
CA LEU A 137 -7.74 -16.66 21.12
C LEU A 137 -8.52 -15.63 20.30
N ASP A 138 -8.59 -15.77 18.98
CA ASP A 138 -9.33 -14.83 18.13
C ASP A 138 -10.85 -14.85 18.41
N ASP A 139 -11.47 -16.03 18.60
CA ASP A 139 -12.89 -16.15 18.96
C ASP A 139 -13.21 -15.46 20.29
N GLN A 140 -12.41 -15.73 21.33
CA GLN A 140 -12.64 -15.15 22.65
C GLN A 140 -12.26 -13.67 22.72
N ASN A 141 -11.26 -13.21 21.97
CA ASN A 141 -10.90 -11.80 21.89
C ASN A 141 -11.97 -10.97 21.15
N CYS A 142 -12.60 -11.55 20.13
CA CYS A 142 -13.78 -10.96 19.49
C CYS A 142 -14.95 -10.82 20.51
N LEU A 143 -15.24 -11.87 21.28
CA LEU A 143 -16.32 -11.85 22.28
C LEU A 143 -16.06 -10.88 23.44
N ARG A 144 -14.84 -10.87 23.97
CA ARG A 144 -14.46 -10.17 25.22
C ARG A 144 -13.99 -8.73 25.00
N ASN A 145 -13.25 -8.47 23.92
CA ASN A 145 -12.63 -7.17 23.65
C ASN A 145 -13.12 -6.48 22.38
N HIS A 146 -13.98 -7.16 21.59
CA HIS A 146 -14.45 -6.72 20.27
C HIS A 146 -13.33 -6.59 19.23
N ALA A 147 -12.25 -7.35 19.42
CA ALA A 147 -11.06 -7.32 18.59
C ALA A 147 -11.00 -8.53 17.63
N VAL A 148 -10.77 -8.30 16.34
CA VAL A 148 -10.70 -9.34 15.29
C VAL A 148 -9.37 -9.29 14.54
N PRO A 149 -8.85 -10.42 14.01
CA PRO A 149 -7.65 -10.42 13.19
C PRO A 149 -7.95 -9.85 11.80
N PHE A 150 -7.00 -9.09 11.24
CA PHE A 150 -7.05 -8.62 9.85
C PHE A 150 -5.90 -9.26 9.05
N ASN A 151 -6.23 -9.96 7.96
CA ASN A 151 -5.25 -10.63 7.11
C ASN A 151 -5.15 -9.96 5.75
N ILE A 152 -3.95 -9.54 5.39
CA ILE A 152 -3.54 -9.10 4.06
C ILE A 152 -3.21 -10.35 3.22
N GLN A 153 -3.76 -10.43 1.99
CA GLN A 153 -3.48 -11.52 1.04
C GLN A 153 -2.68 -11.07 -0.18
N ASP A 154 -2.84 -9.82 -0.59
CA ASP A 154 -1.96 -9.17 -1.56
C ASP A 154 -1.90 -7.66 -1.25
N SER A 155 -1.19 -6.90 -2.07
CA SER A 155 -1.02 -5.45 -1.89
C SER A 155 -2.33 -4.67 -1.94
N THR A 156 -3.37 -5.24 -2.55
CA THR A 156 -4.69 -4.65 -2.76
C THR A 156 -5.85 -5.45 -2.12
N SER A 157 -5.57 -6.48 -1.31
CA SER A 157 -6.61 -7.28 -0.65
C SER A 157 -6.34 -7.56 0.83
N GLY A 158 -7.37 -7.31 1.65
CA GLY A 158 -7.40 -7.64 3.07
C GLY A 158 -8.78 -8.14 3.51
N TYR A 159 -8.83 -9.09 4.43
CA TYR A 159 -10.06 -9.70 4.94
C TYR A 159 -9.88 -10.26 6.36
N ILE A 160 -11.00 -10.53 7.03
CA ILE A 160 -11.03 -11.37 8.24
C ILE A 160 -10.75 -12.82 7.85
N ILE A 161 -9.78 -13.48 8.49
CA ILE A 161 -9.33 -14.85 8.16
C ILE A 161 -10.50 -15.83 7.90
N ASN A 162 -10.74 -16.09 6.61
CA ASN A 162 -11.68 -17.09 6.11
C ASN A 162 -11.36 -18.46 6.71
N GLY A 163 -12.40 -19.21 7.12
CA GLY A 163 -12.22 -20.47 7.86
C GLY A 163 -11.99 -20.30 9.36
N SER A 164 -12.10 -19.08 9.90
CA SER A 164 -12.30 -18.90 11.35
C SER A 164 -13.61 -19.56 11.77
N ASN A 165 -13.55 -20.65 12.54
CA ASN A 165 -14.73 -21.30 13.13
C ASN A 165 -15.33 -20.49 14.32
N SER A 166 -15.07 -19.18 14.39
CA SER A 166 -15.61 -18.27 15.38
C SER A 166 -17.02 -17.81 15.00
N ASN A 167 -17.99 -18.12 15.87
CA ASN A 167 -19.35 -17.57 15.75
C ASN A 167 -19.39 -16.07 16.05
N CYS A 168 -18.42 -15.54 16.81
CA CYS A 168 -18.28 -14.11 17.05
C CYS A 168 -17.94 -13.37 15.75
N ILE A 169 -16.85 -13.79 15.12
CA ILE A 169 -16.33 -13.18 13.90
C ILE A 169 -17.39 -13.29 12.78
N ASN A 170 -17.81 -14.51 12.42
CA ASN A 170 -18.61 -14.75 11.22
C ASN A 170 -20.04 -14.17 11.24
N LYS A 171 -20.55 -13.69 12.39
CA LYS A 171 -21.92 -13.15 12.52
C LYS A 171 -22.03 -11.74 13.10
N TYR A 172 -20.99 -11.26 13.77
CA TYR A 172 -21.10 -10.05 14.61
C TYR A 172 -20.01 -9.01 14.38
N ARG A 173 -18.96 -9.32 13.60
CA ARG A 173 -17.86 -8.40 13.25
C ARG A 173 -17.39 -8.68 11.83
N ASN A 174 -17.62 -7.76 10.90
CA ASN A 174 -17.17 -7.91 9.52
C ASN A 174 -16.20 -6.80 9.12
N ILE A 175 -15.29 -7.10 8.19
CA ILE A 175 -14.41 -6.13 7.53
C ILE A 175 -14.69 -6.26 6.03
N THR A 176 -15.20 -5.19 5.42
CA THR A 176 -15.68 -5.17 4.04
C THR A 176 -15.01 -4.05 3.27
N GLU A 177 -14.65 -4.28 2.00
CA GLU A 177 -14.12 -3.24 1.12
C GLU A 177 -15.06 -2.02 1.07
N SER A 178 -14.49 -0.84 1.30
CA SER A 178 -15.20 0.43 1.41
C SER A 178 -15.77 0.88 0.07
N LYS A 179 -16.88 1.62 0.11
CA LYS A 179 -17.57 2.17 -1.07
C LYS A 179 -18.08 3.59 -0.74
N PRO A 180 -17.60 4.64 -1.44
CA PRO A 180 -16.70 4.63 -2.60
C PRO A 180 -15.29 4.10 -2.28
N ILE A 181 -14.55 3.73 -3.33
CA ILE A 181 -13.12 3.43 -3.21
C ILE A 181 -12.40 4.76 -2.93
N PRO A 182 -11.44 4.83 -1.97
CA PRO A 182 -10.72 6.06 -1.70
C PRO A 182 -10.01 6.61 -2.94
N THR A 183 -9.98 7.93 -3.05
CA THR A 183 -9.12 8.63 -4.02
C THR A 183 -7.67 8.20 -3.83
N HIS A 184 -6.93 8.16 -4.94
CA HIS A 184 -5.56 7.65 -4.97
C HIS A 184 -4.55 8.80 -4.76
N PRO A 185 -3.38 8.55 -4.14
CA PRO A 185 -2.40 9.60 -3.86
C PRO A 185 -1.99 10.40 -5.12
N PRO A 186 -2.07 11.74 -5.10
CA PRO A 186 -1.94 12.57 -6.30
C PRO A 186 -0.54 12.51 -6.89
N GLY A 187 -0.44 12.68 -8.22
CA GLY A 187 0.84 12.70 -8.92
C GLY A 187 1.63 11.39 -8.80
N SER A 188 0.93 10.25 -8.80
CA SER A 188 1.53 8.93 -8.58
C SER A 188 0.79 7.81 -9.33
N ASN A 189 1.37 6.59 -9.27
CA ASN A 189 0.74 5.34 -9.68
C ASN A 189 0.34 4.48 -8.46
N TYR A 190 0.18 5.08 -7.28
CA TYR A 190 -0.23 4.39 -6.06
C TYR A 190 -1.72 4.04 -6.09
N ILE A 191 -2.07 2.88 -5.54
CA ILE A 191 -3.45 2.40 -5.44
C ILE A 191 -3.82 2.36 -3.96
N SER A 192 -4.93 3.02 -3.62
CA SER A 192 -5.53 2.97 -2.29
C SER A 192 -6.72 2.02 -2.26
N LYS A 193 -6.74 1.14 -1.25
CA LYS A 193 -7.87 0.24 -0.94
C LYS A 193 -8.27 0.44 0.51
N ALA A 194 -9.55 0.60 0.78
CA ALA A 194 -10.06 0.76 2.13
C ALA A 194 -11.00 -0.38 2.53
N TYR A 195 -11.08 -0.65 3.83
CA TYR A 195 -11.93 -1.65 4.43
C TYR A 195 -12.62 -1.09 5.66
N MET A 196 -13.94 -0.92 5.59
CA MET A 196 -14.76 -0.53 6.74
C MET A 196 -14.90 -1.70 7.70
N THR A 197 -14.70 -1.44 8.99
CA THR A 197 -15.06 -2.40 10.04
C THR A 197 -16.52 -2.18 10.46
N THR A 198 -17.24 -3.25 10.79
CA THR A 198 -18.67 -3.17 11.14
C THR A 198 -18.99 -3.92 12.43
N GLY A 199 -19.85 -3.30 13.23
CA GLY A 199 -20.26 -3.79 14.54
C GLY A 199 -21.48 -4.72 14.52
N LEU A 200 -21.92 -5.07 15.73
CA LEU A 200 -23.04 -5.99 15.97
C LEU A 200 -24.34 -5.42 15.38
N HIS A 201 -25.03 -6.17 14.52
CA HIS A 201 -26.24 -5.71 13.81
C HIS A 201 -26.07 -4.41 12.99
N GLY A 202 -24.86 -4.09 12.51
CA GLY A 202 -24.59 -2.83 11.81
C GLY A 202 -24.60 -1.59 12.72
N SER A 203 -24.72 -1.78 14.03
CA SER A 203 -24.49 -0.69 14.99
C SER A 203 -23.01 -0.29 15.00
N THR A 204 -22.72 0.93 15.47
CA THR A 204 -21.37 1.47 15.61
C THR A 204 -20.57 0.83 16.77
N LEU A 205 -20.98 -0.36 17.24
CA LEU A 205 -20.25 -1.13 18.25
C LEU A 205 -18.84 -1.45 17.75
N SER A 206 -17.88 -0.86 18.43
CA SER A 206 -16.67 -0.39 17.78
C SER A 206 -15.61 -1.49 17.70
N THR A 207 -15.36 -1.99 16.50
CA THR A 207 -14.43 -3.10 16.25
C THR A 207 -12.98 -2.65 16.45
N ARG A 208 -12.18 -3.51 17.07
CA ARG A 208 -10.73 -3.33 17.22
C ARG A 208 -10.00 -4.36 16.36
N ILE A 209 -8.72 -4.13 16.06
CA ILE A 209 -7.90 -5.09 15.31
C ILE A 209 -6.98 -5.80 16.30
N SER A 210 -7.17 -7.11 16.50
CA SER A 210 -6.42 -7.89 17.50
C SER A 210 -4.95 -8.03 17.13
N ARG A 211 -4.71 -8.35 15.86
CA ARG A 211 -3.42 -8.60 15.22
C ARG A 211 -3.59 -8.43 13.71
N VAL A 212 -2.47 -8.25 13.02
CA VAL A 212 -2.42 -8.25 11.56
C VAL A 212 -1.61 -9.47 11.10
N THR A 213 -1.99 -10.03 9.96
CA THR A 213 -1.21 -11.08 9.28
C THR A 213 -1.01 -10.76 7.81
N LEU A 214 0.09 -11.25 7.24
CA LEU A 214 0.38 -11.23 5.81
C LEU A 214 0.49 -12.69 5.34
N HIS A 215 -0.38 -13.11 4.42
CA HIS A 215 -0.55 -14.51 4.01
C HIS A 215 -0.67 -15.49 5.20
N GLY A 216 -1.38 -15.10 6.26
CA GLY A 216 -1.54 -15.86 7.51
C GLY A 216 -0.37 -15.79 8.49
N LYS A 217 0.80 -15.27 8.11
CA LYS A 217 1.95 -15.07 9.02
C LYS A 217 1.78 -13.79 9.84
N SER A 218 2.09 -13.84 11.13
CA SER A 218 2.01 -12.69 12.05
C SER A 218 3.04 -11.62 11.69
N VAL A 219 2.62 -10.34 11.70
CA VAL A 219 3.52 -9.18 11.55
C VAL A 219 3.91 -8.58 12.91
N THR A 220 5.01 -7.84 12.98
CA THR A 220 5.66 -7.45 14.24
C THR A 220 5.06 -6.25 14.99
N PHE A 221 4.04 -5.56 14.45
CA PHE A 221 3.56 -4.30 15.04
C PHE A 221 2.38 -4.45 16.02
N SER A 222 2.36 -3.58 17.04
CA SER A 222 1.22 -3.41 17.94
C SER A 222 0.12 -2.63 17.22
N THR A 223 -1.05 -3.22 17.06
CA THR A 223 -2.24 -2.59 16.46
C THR A 223 -2.79 -1.48 17.37
N PRO A 224 -3.73 -0.63 16.91
CA PRO A 224 -4.48 0.27 17.78
C PRO A 224 -5.17 -0.45 18.95
N SER A 225 -5.24 0.20 20.11
CA SER A 225 -6.03 -0.23 21.28
C SER A 225 -7.49 0.24 21.19
N GLU A 226 -7.65 1.34 20.49
CA GLU A 226 -8.87 2.02 20.11
C GLU A 226 -9.60 1.22 19.01
N ALA A 227 -10.85 1.58 18.75
CA ALA A 227 -11.58 1.00 17.64
C ALA A 227 -11.17 1.64 16.31
N VAL A 228 -11.10 0.81 15.28
CA VAL A 228 -10.75 1.19 13.91
C VAL A 228 -12.03 1.26 13.10
N GLU A 229 -12.27 2.40 12.45
CA GLU A 229 -13.44 2.62 11.60
C GLU A 229 -13.16 2.13 10.17
N GLU A 230 -11.99 2.53 9.62
CA GLU A 230 -11.52 2.12 8.31
C GLU A 230 -10.03 1.70 8.37
N ILE A 231 -9.67 0.65 7.63
CA ILE A 231 -8.28 0.25 7.37
C ILE A 231 -7.95 0.62 5.93
N ARG A 232 -6.89 1.39 5.67
CA ARG A 232 -6.44 1.70 4.31
C ARG A 232 -5.10 1.01 3.99
N LEU A 233 -5.03 0.39 2.82
CA LEU A 233 -3.83 -0.21 2.24
C LEU A 233 -3.35 0.66 1.08
N TYR A 234 -2.08 1.05 1.11
CA TYR A 234 -1.44 1.84 0.06
C TYR A 234 -0.43 0.97 -0.67
N SER A 235 -0.60 0.85 -1.98
CA SER A 235 0.08 -0.16 -2.78
C SER A 235 0.61 0.40 -4.09
N TYR A 236 1.53 -0.36 -4.69
CA TYR A 236 2.16 -0.02 -5.95
C TYR A 236 2.28 -1.30 -6.79
N GLN A 237 2.06 -1.23 -8.11
CA GLN A 237 2.06 -2.44 -8.95
C GLN A 237 3.41 -3.18 -8.93
N GLY A 238 4.51 -2.47 -8.68
CA GLY A 238 5.84 -3.04 -8.48
C GLY A 238 6.25 -3.33 -7.02
N SER A 239 5.37 -3.18 -6.03
CA SER A 239 5.67 -3.59 -4.64
C SER A 239 5.34 -5.07 -4.36
N GLY A 240 4.82 -5.79 -5.36
CA GLY A 240 4.48 -7.20 -5.26
C GLY A 240 3.18 -7.43 -4.47
N GLN A 241 3.15 -8.49 -3.67
CA GLN A 241 1.96 -8.91 -2.91
C GLN A 241 1.80 -8.19 -1.56
N VAL A 242 2.44 -7.04 -1.36
CA VAL A 242 2.47 -6.33 -0.08
C VAL A 242 2.20 -4.84 -0.28
N PRO A 243 1.33 -4.21 0.54
CA PRO A 243 1.19 -2.76 0.55
C PRO A 243 2.47 -2.10 1.09
N LEU A 244 2.80 -0.91 0.58
CA LEU A 244 3.91 -0.09 1.09
C LEU A 244 3.61 0.40 2.51
N MET A 245 2.36 0.83 2.73
CA MET A 245 1.89 1.38 4.00
C MET A 245 0.48 0.89 4.33
N ILE A 246 0.18 0.84 5.63
CA ILE A 246 -1.12 0.54 6.21
C ILE A 246 -1.52 1.69 7.13
N GLU A 247 -2.75 2.15 7.01
CA GLU A 247 -3.37 3.12 7.92
C GLU A 247 -4.53 2.46 8.67
N PHE A 248 -4.65 2.78 9.96
CA PHE A 248 -5.82 2.47 10.77
C PHE A 248 -6.47 3.77 11.22
N LEU A 249 -7.56 4.15 10.56
CA LEU A 249 -8.37 5.32 10.92
C LEU A 249 -9.18 5.00 12.18
N LYS A 250 -8.97 5.77 13.25
CA LYS A 250 -9.64 5.54 14.54
C LYS A 250 -11.06 6.09 14.48
N ARG A 251 -11.99 5.39 15.15
CA ARG A 251 -13.34 5.93 15.34
C ARG A 251 -13.29 7.21 16.18
N GLY A 252 -13.79 8.30 15.62
CA GLY A 252 -13.71 9.64 16.23
C GLY A 252 -12.53 10.50 15.76
N GLY A 253 -11.80 10.06 14.73
CA GLY A 253 -10.75 10.85 14.07
C GLY A 253 -9.33 10.47 14.47
N GLY A 254 -8.39 10.86 13.61
CA GLY A 254 -6.96 10.54 13.73
C GLY A 254 -6.62 9.11 13.31
N SER A 255 -5.39 8.91 12.84
CA SER A 255 -4.92 7.64 12.27
C SER A 255 -3.69 7.10 13.00
N ARG A 256 -3.35 5.82 12.75
CA ARG A 256 -2.01 5.27 13.01
C ARG A 256 -1.47 4.64 11.73
N TRP A 257 -0.28 5.07 11.33
CA TRP A 257 0.35 4.71 10.06
C TRP A 257 1.52 3.76 10.27
N TYR A 258 1.62 2.73 9.43
CA TYR A 258 2.68 1.74 9.48
C TYR A 258 3.29 1.54 8.09
N GLU A 259 4.62 1.41 8.00
CA GLU A 259 5.34 1.07 6.78
C GLU A 259 6.14 -0.23 6.95
N SER A 260 6.35 -0.96 5.84
CA SER A 260 7.18 -2.16 5.82
C SER A 260 8.66 -1.83 6.08
N THR A 261 9.32 -2.62 6.93
CA THR A 261 10.71 -2.38 7.35
C THR A 261 11.74 -3.37 6.84
N ASP A 262 11.31 -4.47 6.22
CA ASP A 262 12.18 -5.47 5.59
C ASP A 262 11.62 -5.92 4.23
N GLN A 263 12.40 -6.76 3.54
CA GLN A 263 12.00 -7.45 2.30
C GLN A 263 11.15 -8.71 2.58
N SER A 264 11.10 -9.17 3.82
CA SER A 264 10.18 -10.26 4.23
C SER A 264 8.74 -9.78 4.34
N HIS A 265 8.56 -8.47 4.52
CA HIS A 265 7.30 -7.77 4.73
C HIS A 265 6.53 -8.19 5.99
N LEU A 266 7.18 -8.90 6.90
CA LEU A 266 6.65 -9.24 8.23
C LEU A 266 7.05 -8.20 9.28
N SER A 267 8.12 -7.44 9.05
CA SER A 267 8.58 -6.38 9.96
C SER A 267 7.99 -5.02 9.56
N TRP A 268 7.43 -4.29 10.52
CA TRP A 268 6.78 -2.99 10.29
C TRP A 268 7.14 -1.97 11.38
N ARG A 269 7.16 -0.66 11.04
CA ARG A 269 7.30 0.46 12.00
C ARG A 269 6.17 1.46 11.85
N GLU A 270 5.83 2.13 12.95
CA GLU A 270 4.91 3.26 12.94
C GLU A 270 5.58 4.50 12.32
N VAL A 271 4.79 5.35 11.64
CA VAL A 271 5.28 6.48 10.80
C VAL A 271 4.72 7.84 11.27
N GLY A 272 4.26 7.91 12.52
CA GLY A 272 3.59 9.09 13.09
C GLY A 272 2.09 9.11 12.82
N ASP A 273 1.49 10.29 12.99
CA ASP A 273 0.04 10.53 12.89
C ASP A 273 -0.47 10.72 11.45
N GLY A 274 0.41 11.08 10.52
CA GLY A 274 0.06 11.41 9.13
C GLY A 274 -0.81 12.66 8.99
N SER A 275 -0.71 13.59 9.95
CA SER A 275 -1.50 14.84 10.05
C SER A 275 -1.44 15.78 8.84
N ASN A 276 -0.53 15.55 7.89
CA ASN A 276 -0.43 16.29 6.63
C ASN A 276 -0.64 15.43 5.36
N PHE A 277 -1.00 14.15 5.51
CA PHE A 277 -1.29 13.24 4.39
C PHE A 277 -2.69 13.44 3.80
N TYR A 278 -3.54 14.19 4.48
CA TYR A 278 -4.91 14.51 4.11
C TYR A 278 -5.21 16.02 4.23
N ASP A 279 -6.12 16.54 3.41
CA ASP A 279 -6.64 17.91 3.52
C ASP A 279 -8.15 17.95 3.87
N GLY A 280 -8.52 18.84 4.79
CA GLY A 280 -9.89 18.96 5.29
C GLY A 280 -10.34 17.82 6.22
N ASP A 281 -11.49 18.02 6.88
CA ASP A 281 -12.04 17.08 7.87
C ASP A 281 -13.21 16.22 7.32
N ASP A 282 -14.06 16.78 6.45
CA ASP A 282 -15.34 16.15 6.04
C ASP A 282 -15.23 15.14 4.87
N ASP A 283 -14.35 15.38 3.89
CA ASP A 283 -14.08 14.51 2.73
C ASP A 283 -12.58 14.51 2.40
N PRO A 284 -11.74 13.91 3.27
CA PRO A 284 -10.29 14.13 3.27
C PRO A 284 -9.62 13.54 2.03
N GLN A 285 -8.98 14.39 1.20
CA GLN A 285 -8.29 13.94 -0.01
C GLN A 285 -6.78 13.71 0.24
N PRO A 286 -6.17 12.68 -0.36
CA PRO A 286 -4.74 12.45 -0.25
C PRO A 286 -3.92 13.65 -0.74
N THR A 287 -3.00 14.16 0.08
CA THR A 287 -2.10 15.26 -0.32
C THR A 287 -0.86 14.73 -1.05
N PRO A 288 -0.09 15.59 -1.75
CA PRO A 288 1.23 15.23 -2.27
C PRO A 288 2.21 14.69 -1.21
N LYS A 289 2.04 15.01 0.08
CA LYS A 289 2.90 14.51 1.17
C LYS A 289 2.73 13.02 1.41
N LEU A 290 1.54 12.46 1.16
CA LEU A 290 1.35 11.01 1.19
C LEU A 290 2.08 10.34 0.01
N SER A 291 2.02 10.92 -1.19
CA SER A 291 2.78 10.43 -2.35
C SER A 291 4.30 10.49 -2.14
N GLU A 292 4.82 11.59 -1.58
CA GLU A 292 6.24 11.72 -1.19
C GLU A 292 6.66 10.68 -0.14
N LYS A 293 5.80 10.40 0.84
CA LYS A 293 6.05 9.38 1.86
C LYS A 293 6.06 7.97 1.26
N LEU A 294 5.17 7.68 0.32
CA LEU A 294 5.14 6.41 -0.42
C LEU A 294 6.35 6.25 -1.34
N ASP A 295 6.82 7.33 -1.99
CA ASP A 295 8.08 7.33 -2.76
C ASP A 295 9.28 6.98 -1.85
N GLU A 296 9.32 7.50 -0.62
CA GLU A 296 10.37 7.20 0.34
C GLU A 296 10.40 5.72 0.75
N VAL A 297 9.24 5.12 1.05
CA VAL A 297 9.13 3.69 1.38
C VAL A 297 9.50 2.83 0.17
N LEU A 298 8.99 3.16 -1.02
CA LEU A 298 9.26 2.43 -2.24
C LEU A 298 10.76 2.44 -2.60
N CYS A 299 11.40 3.61 -2.50
CA CYS A 299 12.83 3.78 -2.70
C CYS A 299 13.65 2.98 -1.68
N LYS A 300 13.25 3.01 -0.40
CA LYS A 300 13.97 2.32 0.68
C LYS A 300 13.84 0.79 0.64
N ARG A 301 12.70 0.25 0.19
CA ARG A 301 12.37 -1.18 0.35
C ARG A 301 12.38 -1.99 -0.94
N HIS A 302 12.04 -1.38 -2.07
CA HIS A 302 11.77 -2.11 -3.32
C HIS A 302 12.76 -1.77 -4.45
N ASN A 303 13.81 -0.98 -4.19
CA ASN A 303 14.78 -0.56 -5.20
C ASN A 303 14.14 0.12 -6.43
N ASN A 304 13.03 0.84 -6.25
CA ASN A 304 12.43 1.64 -7.32
C ASN A 304 12.46 3.12 -6.94
N VAL A 305 12.87 3.99 -7.87
CA VAL A 305 13.00 5.45 -7.64
C VAL A 305 11.95 6.22 -8.43
N THR A 306 11.41 7.30 -7.87
CA THR A 306 10.48 8.20 -8.56
C THR A 306 11.25 9.44 -9.03
N ILE A 307 11.10 9.83 -10.31
CA ILE A 307 11.75 11.04 -10.85
C ILE A 307 10.82 12.26 -10.72
N ASP A 308 11.41 13.37 -10.29
CA ASP A 308 10.76 14.66 -10.03
C ASP A 308 11.24 15.64 -11.11
N LEU A 309 10.39 15.87 -12.12
CA LEU A 309 10.57 16.86 -13.18
C LEU A 309 9.86 18.19 -12.87
N SER A 310 9.78 18.56 -11.58
CA SER A 310 9.41 19.93 -11.21
C SER A 310 10.55 20.88 -11.57
N SER A 311 10.25 22.09 -12.06
CA SER A 311 11.26 23.12 -12.37
C SER A 311 12.22 23.43 -11.21
N THR A 312 11.81 23.21 -9.96
CA THR A 312 12.64 23.34 -8.75
C THR A 312 13.78 22.32 -8.64
N ARG A 313 13.78 21.24 -9.45
CA ARG A 313 14.85 20.22 -9.51
C ARG A 313 15.93 20.49 -10.56
N THR A 314 15.79 21.58 -11.30
CA THR A 314 16.76 22.02 -12.34
C THR A 314 18.12 22.45 -11.78
N ASN A 315 18.22 22.70 -10.47
CA ASN A 315 19.38 23.30 -9.78
C ASN A 315 20.64 22.40 -9.69
N ARG A 316 20.78 21.40 -10.57
CA ARG A 316 21.90 20.44 -10.66
C ARG A 316 22.16 19.63 -9.37
N GLN A 317 21.21 19.60 -8.43
CA GLN A 317 21.34 18.79 -7.22
C GLN A 317 20.85 17.36 -7.47
N SER A 318 21.75 16.40 -7.28
CA SER A 318 21.38 14.99 -7.15
C SER A 318 20.45 14.80 -5.95
N TYR A 319 19.43 13.95 -6.05
CA TYR A 319 18.41 13.77 -5.02
C TYR A 319 18.00 12.31 -4.82
N CYS A 320 17.35 12.05 -3.67
CA CYS A 320 16.74 10.77 -3.32
C CYS A 320 15.69 10.99 -2.20
N CYS A 321 15.20 9.92 -1.57
CA CYS A 321 14.45 10.04 -0.32
C CYS A 321 15.37 10.34 0.89
N ASN A 322 14.79 10.69 2.04
CA ASN A 322 15.57 11.32 3.13
C ASN A 322 16.67 10.45 3.72
N GLU A 323 16.51 9.12 3.68
CA GLU A 323 17.48 8.18 4.23
C GLU A 323 18.71 7.97 3.32
N HIS A 324 18.67 8.42 2.06
CA HIS A 324 19.77 8.25 1.08
C HIS A 324 20.39 9.58 0.62
N LYS A 325 20.39 10.61 1.48
CA LYS A 325 20.99 11.94 1.22
C LYS A 325 22.51 11.91 0.93
N SER A 326 23.18 10.82 1.26
CA SER A 326 24.59 10.56 0.93
C SER A 326 24.77 9.81 -0.40
N GLU A 327 23.88 8.86 -0.73
CA GLU A 327 23.95 8.06 -1.96
C GLU A 327 23.42 8.79 -3.20
N ASN A 328 22.40 9.64 -3.01
CA ASN A 328 21.75 10.46 -4.05
C ASN A 328 21.46 9.72 -5.37
N ARG A 329 20.63 8.66 -5.29
CA ARG A 329 20.39 7.69 -6.38
C ARG A 329 19.95 8.26 -7.74
N ILE A 330 19.52 9.51 -7.81
CA ILE A 330 19.30 10.25 -9.06
C ILE A 330 20.25 11.45 -9.10
N SER A 331 21.12 11.53 -10.11
CA SER A 331 21.86 12.75 -10.43
C SER A 331 21.08 13.61 -11.43
N VAL A 332 21.22 14.94 -11.33
CA VAL A 332 20.65 15.89 -12.29
C VAL A 332 21.78 16.67 -12.94
N GLU A 333 21.90 16.54 -14.25
CA GLU A 333 22.83 17.28 -15.10
C GLU A 333 22.03 18.27 -15.98
N GLU A 334 22.47 19.53 -16.04
CA GLU A 334 21.96 20.51 -17.01
C GLU A 334 22.87 20.49 -18.23
N GLY A 335 22.29 20.26 -19.40
CA GLY A 335 22.99 20.30 -20.68
C GLY A 335 22.35 21.29 -21.66
N TYR A 336 23.09 21.59 -22.72
CA TYR A 336 22.67 22.53 -23.76
C TYR A 336 22.64 21.85 -25.12
N VAL A 337 21.65 22.20 -25.95
CA VAL A 337 21.66 21.86 -27.37
C VAL A 337 22.38 22.98 -28.10
N THR A 338 23.55 22.69 -28.66
CA THR A 338 24.39 23.65 -29.39
C THR A 338 24.48 23.27 -30.87
N THR A 339 24.40 24.28 -31.74
CA THR A 339 24.59 24.15 -33.18
C THR A 339 25.52 25.27 -33.65
N ALA A 340 26.60 24.91 -34.34
CA ALA A 340 27.66 25.83 -34.77
C ALA A 340 28.27 26.69 -33.62
N GLY A 341 28.33 26.13 -32.40
CA GLY A 341 28.83 26.83 -31.20
C GLY A 341 27.82 27.75 -30.51
N GLU A 342 26.61 27.91 -31.05
CA GLU A 342 25.55 28.73 -30.47
C GLU A 342 24.56 27.84 -29.67
N THR A 343 24.29 28.20 -28.42
CA THR A 343 23.28 27.52 -27.57
C THR A 343 21.87 27.84 -28.06
N LYS A 344 21.10 26.80 -28.39
CA LYS A 344 19.75 26.90 -28.93
C LYS A 344 18.64 26.66 -27.88
N THR A 345 18.88 25.75 -26.93
CA THR A 345 18.00 25.52 -25.77
C THR A 345 18.73 24.70 -24.69
N SER A 346 18.17 24.60 -23.49
CA SER A 346 18.67 23.78 -22.37
C SER A 346 17.78 22.56 -22.11
N TYR A 347 18.39 21.47 -21.63
CA TYR A 347 17.70 20.27 -21.14
C TYR A 347 18.27 19.82 -19.79
N TYR A 348 17.50 19.02 -19.07
CA TYR A 348 17.91 18.45 -17.79
C TYR A 348 17.85 16.92 -17.86
N LYS A 349 18.96 16.28 -17.51
CA LYS A 349 19.17 14.84 -17.56
C LYS A 349 19.19 14.27 -16.15
N HIS A 350 18.13 13.55 -15.80
CA HIS A 350 17.96 12.85 -14.53
C HIS A 350 18.47 11.41 -14.72
N THR A 351 19.69 11.12 -14.27
CA THR A 351 20.33 9.80 -14.43
C THR A 351 20.17 8.97 -13.16
N ILE A 352 19.75 7.71 -13.29
CA ILE A 352 19.68 6.77 -12.18
C ILE A 352 21.06 6.14 -11.99
N ILE A 353 21.72 6.43 -10.86
CA ILE A 353 23.17 6.19 -10.68
C ILE A 353 23.54 4.70 -10.63
N ASN A 354 22.57 3.81 -10.39
CA ASN A 354 22.78 2.36 -10.37
C ASN A 354 21.64 1.66 -11.13
N THR A 355 21.99 0.86 -12.13
CA THR A 355 21.07 0.11 -13.01
C THR A 355 20.29 -1.00 -12.30
N SER A 356 20.61 -1.32 -11.03
CA SER A 356 19.77 -2.19 -10.20
C SER A 356 18.51 -1.50 -9.64
N PHE A 357 18.29 -0.22 -9.95
CA PHE A 357 17.07 0.51 -9.59
C PHE A 357 16.13 0.64 -10.80
N ASN A 358 14.83 0.36 -10.62
CA ASN A 358 13.83 0.65 -11.65
C ASN A 358 13.23 2.04 -11.44
N LEU A 359 12.70 2.62 -12.52
CA LEU A 359 11.86 3.81 -12.45
C LEU A 359 10.45 3.44 -11.98
N ALA A 360 10.01 4.01 -10.86
CA ALA A 360 8.71 3.78 -10.24
C ALA A 360 7.57 4.62 -10.86
N GLY A 361 7.95 5.77 -11.42
CA GLY A 361 7.05 6.80 -11.92
C GLY A 361 7.83 8.08 -12.17
N ILE A 362 7.19 9.00 -12.89
CA ILE A 362 7.70 10.35 -13.12
C ILE A 362 6.57 11.32 -12.75
N TYR A 363 6.88 12.40 -12.04
CA TYR A 363 5.93 13.47 -11.74
C TYR A 363 6.56 14.85 -11.97
N TYR A 364 5.73 15.89 -11.95
CA TYR A 364 6.15 17.28 -11.92
C TYR A 364 5.16 18.09 -11.07
N THR A 365 5.58 19.24 -10.55
CA THR A 365 4.77 20.07 -9.65
C THR A 365 4.59 21.46 -10.25
N VAL A 366 3.34 21.92 -10.35
CA VAL A 366 2.97 23.26 -10.87
C VAL A 366 1.97 23.88 -9.89
N GLY A 367 2.24 25.08 -9.39
CA GLY A 367 1.38 25.74 -8.39
C GLY A 367 1.15 24.89 -7.12
N GLY A 368 2.13 24.08 -6.71
CA GLY A 368 2.01 23.12 -5.59
C GLY A 368 1.26 21.82 -5.90
N ILE A 369 0.61 21.70 -7.07
CA ILE A 369 -0.12 20.50 -7.48
C ILE A 369 0.84 19.51 -8.14
N ARG A 370 1.01 18.34 -7.52
CA ARG A 370 1.82 17.22 -8.02
C ARG A 370 1.05 16.44 -9.11
N ARG A 371 1.60 16.38 -10.32
CA ARG A 371 1.00 15.78 -11.53
C ARG A 371 1.79 14.57 -12.01
N ASN A 372 1.09 13.50 -12.40
CA ASN A 372 1.71 12.26 -12.88
C ASN A 372 2.05 12.35 -14.39
N ILE A 373 3.02 11.55 -14.84
CA ILE A 373 3.37 11.35 -16.24
C ILE A 373 3.05 9.91 -16.61
N LYS A 374 1.88 9.70 -17.24
CA LYS A 374 1.38 8.37 -17.65
C LYS A 374 1.84 8.08 -19.07
N LEU A 375 2.87 7.24 -19.22
CA LEU A 375 3.51 6.93 -20.51
C LEU A 375 2.59 6.07 -21.38
N SER A 376 2.36 6.47 -22.64
CA SER A 376 1.58 5.68 -23.59
C SER A 376 2.28 4.37 -23.92
N GLY A 377 1.67 3.23 -23.58
CA GLY A 377 2.18 1.90 -23.93
C GLY A 377 3.33 1.37 -23.07
N SER A 378 3.67 2.04 -21.97
CA SER A 378 4.59 1.49 -20.96
C SER A 378 3.97 1.57 -19.56
N HIS A 379 4.32 0.61 -18.71
CA HIS A 379 3.86 0.51 -17.33
C HIS A 379 5.06 0.63 -16.38
N PHE A 380 4.82 1.17 -15.19
CA PHE A 380 5.82 1.20 -14.12
C PHE A 380 5.62 -0.01 -13.18
N PRO A 381 6.69 -0.62 -12.63
CA PRO A 381 8.09 -0.20 -12.75
C PRO A 381 8.70 -0.60 -14.10
N THR A 382 9.67 0.19 -14.56
CA THR A 382 10.41 -0.08 -15.80
C THR A 382 11.88 0.31 -15.66
N SER A 383 12.79 -0.42 -16.31
CA SER A 383 14.22 -0.10 -16.28
C SER A 383 14.52 1.10 -17.19
N VAL A 384 15.17 2.13 -16.65
CA VAL A 384 15.53 3.38 -17.32
C VAL A 384 16.88 3.83 -16.79
N ASN A 385 17.81 4.18 -17.67
CA ASN A 385 19.13 4.68 -17.30
C ASN A 385 19.07 6.19 -17.00
N SER A 386 18.37 6.94 -17.85
CA SER A 386 18.21 8.39 -17.70
C SER A 386 16.92 8.94 -18.32
N VAL A 387 16.42 10.04 -17.77
CA VAL A 387 15.28 10.82 -18.30
C VAL A 387 15.74 12.23 -18.64
N TYR A 388 15.56 12.64 -19.88
CA TYR A 388 15.88 13.99 -20.37
C TYR A 388 14.59 14.81 -20.40
N ALA A 389 14.62 16.07 -19.99
CA ALA A 389 13.46 16.96 -19.95
C ALA A 389 13.78 18.36 -20.51
N PHE A 390 12.92 18.82 -21.43
CA PHE A 390 12.93 20.17 -22.00
C PHE A 390 11.74 20.96 -21.46
N TYR A 391 12.00 22.12 -20.84
CA TYR A 391 10.98 22.94 -20.16
C TYR A 391 10.54 24.16 -20.99
N CYS A 392 11.35 24.62 -21.95
CA CYS A 392 11.03 25.75 -22.83
C CYS A 392 10.57 27.02 -22.09
N GLY A 393 11.22 27.36 -20.97
CA GLY A 393 10.89 28.53 -20.15
C GLY A 393 9.65 28.38 -19.25
N LYS A 394 9.01 27.21 -19.20
CA LYS A 394 7.82 26.92 -18.38
C LYS A 394 8.19 26.19 -17.09
N GLU A 395 7.27 26.16 -16.12
CA GLU A 395 7.40 25.33 -14.91
C GLU A 395 7.27 23.83 -15.20
N GLU A 396 6.53 23.45 -16.25
CA GLU A 396 6.30 22.06 -16.63
C GLU A 396 7.17 21.59 -17.81
N PRO A 397 7.60 20.31 -17.83
CA PRO A 397 8.26 19.75 -18.99
C PRO A 397 7.32 19.75 -20.20
N SER A 398 7.84 20.15 -21.36
CA SER A 398 7.13 20.16 -22.65
C SER A 398 7.41 18.90 -23.48
N LEU A 399 8.64 18.38 -23.41
CA LEU A 399 9.11 17.19 -24.12
C LEU A 399 10.09 16.41 -23.21
N ILE A 400 10.00 15.08 -23.18
CA ILE A 400 10.93 14.21 -22.44
C ILE A 400 11.46 13.06 -23.31
N TYR A 401 12.66 12.55 -23.00
CA TYR A 401 13.17 11.27 -23.51
C TYR A 401 13.42 10.31 -22.36
N LEU A 402 13.04 9.04 -22.53
CA LEU A 402 13.42 7.97 -21.62
C LEU A 402 14.49 7.11 -22.29
N ASP A 403 15.70 7.09 -21.73
CA ASP A 403 16.73 6.15 -22.15
C ASP A 403 16.57 4.83 -21.41
N SER A 404 16.19 3.80 -22.15
CA SER A 404 15.89 2.45 -21.66
C SER A 404 16.35 1.42 -22.67
N ASP A 405 16.69 0.22 -22.21
CA ASP A 405 16.90 -0.94 -23.09
C ASP A 405 15.57 -1.58 -23.51
N ASN A 406 14.49 -1.30 -22.78
CA ASN A 406 13.14 -1.77 -23.10
C ASN A 406 12.53 -0.91 -24.22
N VAL A 407 12.35 -1.50 -25.41
CA VAL A 407 11.73 -0.86 -26.58
C VAL A 407 10.32 -0.31 -26.35
N MET A 408 9.57 -0.81 -25.35
CA MET A 408 8.27 -0.24 -24.94
C MET A 408 8.42 1.16 -24.32
N THR A 409 9.53 1.38 -23.61
CA THR A 409 9.82 2.55 -22.76
C THR A 409 10.79 3.53 -23.41
N LYS A 410 11.70 3.07 -24.28
CA LYS A 410 12.71 3.94 -24.91
C LYS A 410 12.07 4.96 -25.86
N GLY A 411 12.56 6.19 -25.82
CA GLY A 411 12.30 7.21 -26.84
C GLY A 411 11.67 8.49 -26.29
N TRP A 412 11.25 9.37 -27.21
CA TRP A 412 10.64 10.66 -26.89
C TRP A 412 9.15 10.52 -26.55
N TYR A 413 8.70 11.30 -25.57
CA TYR A 413 7.29 11.44 -25.20
C TYR A 413 6.97 12.92 -25.03
N LYS A 414 5.78 13.33 -25.46
CA LYS A 414 5.25 14.68 -25.20
C LYS A 414 3.88 14.64 -24.54
N LYS A 415 3.54 15.71 -23.84
CA LYS A 415 2.25 15.89 -23.17
C LYS A 415 1.10 15.78 -24.19
N GLY A 416 0.19 14.84 -23.97
CA GLY A 416 -0.99 14.59 -24.80
C GLY A 416 -2.23 15.28 -24.24
N THR A 417 -3.37 14.59 -24.29
CA THR A 417 -4.53 14.99 -23.48
C THR A 417 -4.37 14.49 -22.05
N ASP A 418 -4.72 15.35 -21.09
CA ASP A 418 -4.66 15.07 -19.65
C ASP A 418 -3.21 14.80 -19.17
N GLU A 419 -3.04 13.88 -18.22
CA GLU A 419 -1.72 13.43 -17.73
C GLU A 419 -1.06 12.35 -18.61
N ASN A 420 -1.63 12.06 -19.80
CA ASN A 420 -1.11 11.03 -20.69
C ASN A 420 0.00 11.61 -21.58
N TRP A 421 1.15 10.96 -21.58
CA TRP A 421 2.32 11.34 -22.36
C TRP A 421 2.47 10.38 -23.54
N ILE A 422 2.36 10.93 -24.74
CA ILE A 422 2.27 10.17 -25.99
C ILE A 422 3.66 10.07 -26.60
N TRP A 423 4.07 8.85 -26.96
CA TRP A 423 5.33 8.60 -27.67
C TRP A 423 5.37 9.40 -28.98
N THR A 424 6.53 9.96 -29.29
CA THR A 424 6.72 10.81 -30.48
C THR A 424 8.11 10.60 -31.10
N TYR A 425 8.30 11.13 -32.32
CA TYR A 425 9.57 11.05 -33.04
C TYR A 425 10.07 12.47 -33.37
N THR A 426 11.37 12.68 -33.20
CA THR A 426 12.05 13.99 -33.26
C THR A 426 13.13 14.08 -34.32
N GLY A 427 13.48 12.96 -34.98
CA GLY A 427 14.63 12.89 -35.87
C GLY A 427 16.00 12.83 -35.18
N ILE A 428 16.05 12.72 -33.84
CA ILE A 428 17.29 12.72 -33.04
C ILE A 428 17.25 11.73 -31.86
N ASP A 429 18.42 11.29 -31.42
CA ASP A 429 18.65 10.62 -30.13
C ASP A 429 19.51 11.53 -29.21
N PRO A 430 19.49 11.36 -27.87
CA PRO A 430 20.21 12.26 -26.96
C PRO A 430 21.71 12.40 -27.24
N LYS A 431 22.35 11.31 -27.71
CA LYS A 431 23.76 11.27 -28.08
C LYS A 431 24.14 12.30 -29.15
N ASP A 432 23.18 12.69 -30.01
CA ASP A 432 23.39 13.68 -31.05
C ASP A 432 23.69 15.07 -30.44
N PHE A 433 22.93 15.49 -29.42
CA PHE A 433 23.15 16.79 -28.76
C PHE A 433 24.14 16.74 -27.58
N GLU A 434 24.31 15.60 -26.90
CA GLU A 434 25.38 15.42 -25.91
C GLU A 434 26.79 15.61 -26.51
N SER A 435 26.93 15.42 -27.83
CA SER A 435 28.15 15.73 -28.58
C SER A 435 28.52 17.23 -28.64
N ASN A 436 27.59 18.13 -28.27
CA ASN A 436 27.65 19.58 -28.49
C ASN A 436 27.80 20.04 -29.96
N ASN A 437 27.64 19.13 -30.92
CA ASN A 437 27.76 19.40 -32.36
C ASN A 437 26.52 18.91 -33.13
N LEU A 438 25.32 19.30 -32.69
CA LEU A 438 24.07 18.93 -33.36
C LEU A 438 23.99 19.63 -34.72
N GLU A 439 23.85 18.86 -35.81
CA GLU A 439 23.75 19.43 -37.15
C GLU A 439 22.55 20.37 -37.27
N CYS A 440 22.64 21.41 -38.10
CA CYS A 440 21.51 22.32 -38.32
C CYS A 440 20.22 21.58 -38.73
N LYS A 441 20.33 20.54 -39.57
CA LYS A 441 19.17 19.74 -39.98
C LYS A 441 18.53 18.98 -38.80
N GLN A 442 19.34 18.43 -37.91
CA GLN A 442 18.88 17.77 -36.68
C GLN A 442 18.27 18.78 -35.69
N TRP A 443 18.89 19.96 -35.52
CA TRP A 443 18.33 21.03 -34.69
C TRP A 443 16.96 21.48 -35.19
N MET A 444 16.82 21.78 -36.48
CA MET A 444 15.54 22.23 -37.05
C MET A 444 14.45 21.15 -36.92
N LYS A 445 14.79 19.87 -37.01
CA LYS A 445 13.86 18.76 -36.72
C LYS A 445 13.40 18.74 -35.25
N LEU A 446 14.33 18.86 -34.29
CA LEU A 446 13.99 18.97 -32.87
C LEU A 446 13.12 20.21 -32.60
N ARG A 447 13.51 21.36 -33.16
CA ARG A 447 12.79 22.64 -33.05
C ARG A 447 11.33 22.48 -33.45
N ILE A 448 11.05 21.93 -34.64
CA ILE A 448 9.69 21.68 -35.14
C ILE A 448 8.82 20.86 -34.14
N VAL A 449 9.41 19.92 -33.40
CA VAL A 449 8.69 19.16 -32.37
C VAL A 449 8.51 19.96 -31.08
N LEU A 450 9.50 20.74 -30.66
CA LEU A 450 9.41 21.64 -29.51
C LEU A 450 8.40 22.78 -29.75
N ASP A 451 8.42 23.43 -30.91
CA ASP A 451 7.40 24.38 -31.37
C ASP A 451 6.01 23.74 -31.27
N GLY A 452 5.89 22.47 -31.71
CA GLY A 452 4.69 21.63 -31.58
C GLY A 452 4.35 21.16 -30.15
N CYS A 453 5.11 21.60 -29.15
CA CYS A 453 4.83 21.52 -27.71
C CYS A 453 4.66 22.93 -27.07
N GLY A 454 4.55 23.97 -27.91
CA GLY A 454 4.43 25.38 -27.51
C GLY A 454 5.74 25.97 -26.97
N CYS A 455 6.89 25.58 -27.51
CA CYS A 455 8.18 26.19 -27.20
C CYS A 455 8.43 27.36 -28.16
N ASP A 456 7.81 28.51 -27.88
CA ASP A 456 7.85 29.66 -28.80
C ASP A 456 9.24 30.34 -28.83
N ASN A 457 9.56 30.98 -29.96
CA ASN A 457 10.77 31.79 -30.19
C ASN A 457 12.11 31.02 -30.17
N LEU A 458 12.10 29.71 -30.43
CA LEU A 458 13.33 28.94 -30.56
C LEU A 458 14.18 29.41 -31.78
N PRO A 459 15.48 29.69 -31.59
CA PRO A 459 16.31 30.28 -32.64
C PRO A 459 16.52 29.36 -33.84
N ASP A 460 16.43 29.96 -35.03
CA ASP A 460 16.88 29.40 -36.31
C ASP A 460 18.37 28.98 -36.26
N CYS A 461 18.83 28.13 -37.17
CA CYS A 461 20.27 28.05 -37.45
C CYS A 461 20.80 29.39 -37.98
N PRO A 462 22.01 29.84 -37.62
CA PRO A 462 22.69 30.86 -38.41
C PRO A 462 22.84 30.34 -39.85
N ASN A 463 22.59 31.20 -40.84
CA ASN A 463 22.53 30.77 -42.24
C ASN A 463 23.89 30.22 -42.74
N SER A 464 24.00 28.89 -42.81
CA SER A 464 24.95 28.21 -43.67
C SER A 464 24.69 28.66 -45.11
N GLY A 465 25.58 29.45 -45.69
CA GLY A 465 25.36 30.23 -46.93
C GLY A 465 25.21 29.45 -48.25
N GLY A 466 24.80 28.19 -48.19
CA GLY A 466 24.37 27.40 -49.35
C GLY A 466 22.88 27.60 -49.66
N THR A 467 22.49 27.36 -50.90
CA THR A 467 21.10 27.52 -51.39
C THR A 467 20.12 26.48 -50.88
N ASP A 468 20.62 25.38 -50.31
CA ASP A 468 19.85 24.14 -50.12
C ASP A 468 19.21 24.06 -48.71
N ARG A 469 18.78 25.21 -48.18
CA ARG A 469 18.08 25.29 -46.89
C ARG A 469 16.64 24.77 -47.05
N LEU A 470 16.41 23.55 -46.56
CA LEU A 470 15.07 22.95 -46.48
C LEU A 470 14.10 23.84 -45.69
N THR A 471 12.85 23.95 -46.17
CA THR A 471 11.79 24.67 -45.45
C THR A 471 11.25 23.83 -44.29
N ASP A 472 10.58 24.48 -43.33
CA ASP A 472 9.95 23.76 -42.22
C ASP A 472 8.89 22.75 -42.71
N GLU A 473 8.23 22.99 -43.85
CA GLU A 473 7.27 22.07 -44.48
C GLU A 473 7.97 20.81 -44.99
N GLN A 474 9.12 20.97 -45.65
CA GLN A 474 9.93 19.85 -46.13
C GLN A 474 10.48 19.03 -44.96
N LEU A 475 10.92 19.68 -43.89
CA LEU A 475 11.38 19.01 -42.67
C LEU A 475 10.22 18.33 -41.92
N LYS A 476 9.01 18.92 -41.90
CA LYS A 476 7.80 18.29 -41.36
C LYS A 476 7.39 17.05 -42.18
N GLU A 477 7.50 17.09 -43.51
CA GLU A 477 7.24 15.93 -44.36
C GLU A 477 8.30 14.83 -44.15
N GLU A 478 9.59 15.18 -44.08
CA GLU A 478 10.67 14.25 -43.79
C GLU A 478 10.48 13.57 -42.43
N LEU A 479 10.24 14.35 -41.37
CA LEU A 479 9.90 13.84 -40.03
C LEU A 479 8.65 12.94 -40.05
N ALA A 480 7.60 13.32 -40.77
CA ALA A 480 6.37 12.52 -40.86
C ALA A 480 6.55 11.24 -41.68
N LYS A 481 7.57 11.15 -42.53
CA LYS A 481 7.97 9.93 -43.25
C LYS A 481 8.83 9.03 -42.37
N GLU A 482 9.86 9.58 -41.73
CA GLU A 482 10.73 8.86 -40.79
C GLU A 482 9.94 8.31 -39.60
N ALA A 483 9.06 9.11 -39.01
CA ALA A 483 8.21 8.70 -37.90
C ALA A 483 7.34 7.48 -38.25
N LYS A 484 6.83 7.37 -39.48
CA LYS A 484 6.02 6.21 -39.90
C LYS A 484 6.84 4.92 -39.91
N GLU A 485 8.06 4.96 -40.47
CA GLU A 485 8.93 3.78 -40.50
C GLU A 485 9.47 3.43 -39.11
N VAL A 486 9.77 4.43 -38.26
CA VAL A 486 10.21 4.19 -36.87
C VAL A 486 9.05 3.67 -36.00
N ILE A 487 7.82 4.16 -36.16
CA ILE A 487 6.63 3.62 -35.48
C ILE A 487 6.37 2.18 -35.93
N LYS A 488 6.40 1.91 -37.25
CA LYS A 488 6.23 0.55 -37.79
C LYS A 488 7.28 -0.41 -37.21
N LYS A 489 8.56 -0.03 -37.23
CA LYS A 489 9.66 -0.83 -36.65
C LYS A 489 9.51 -1.00 -35.14
N ARG A 490 9.03 0.03 -34.42
CA ARG A 490 8.68 -0.07 -32.99
C ARG A 490 7.58 -1.11 -32.80
N ASP A 491 6.46 -1.00 -33.50
CA ASP A 491 5.32 -1.92 -33.40
C ASP A 491 5.70 -3.38 -33.73
N GLU A 492 6.61 -3.59 -34.68
CA GLU A 492 7.19 -4.90 -34.99
C GLU A 492 8.01 -5.46 -33.82
N LEU A 493 8.89 -4.65 -33.22
CA LEU A 493 9.66 -5.02 -32.01
C LEU A 493 8.76 -5.22 -30.77
N ILE A 494 7.68 -4.43 -30.62
CA ILE A 494 6.66 -4.59 -29.59
C ILE A 494 6.00 -5.97 -29.74
N LYS A 495 5.50 -6.32 -30.92
CA LYS A 495 4.89 -7.63 -31.20
C LYS A 495 5.88 -8.77 -30.96
N GLN A 496 7.14 -8.61 -31.37
CA GLN A 496 8.19 -9.61 -31.12
C GLN A 496 8.44 -9.82 -29.61
N SER A 497 8.54 -8.73 -28.84
CA SER A 497 8.72 -8.81 -27.38
C SER A 497 7.52 -9.47 -26.67
N GLN A 498 6.29 -9.18 -27.11
CA GLN A 498 5.08 -9.82 -26.60
C GLN A 498 5.02 -11.32 -26.95
N LEU A 499 5.38 -11.72 -28.16
CA LEU A 499 5.46 -13.13 -28.55
C LEU A 499 6.47 -13.90 -27.68
N LEU A 500 7.66 -13.34 -27.46
CA LEU A 500 8.69 -13.91 -26.58
C LEU A 500 8.24 -13.99 -25.11
N ALA A 501 7.44 -13.04 -24.62
CA ALA A 501 6.86 -13.10 -23.28
C ALA A 501 5.76 -14.18 -23.13
N THR A 502 5.14 -14.64 -24.23
CA THR A 502 4.06 -15.65 -24.20
C THR A 502 4.53 -17.10 -24.37
N THR A 503 5.80 -17.36 -24.72
CA THR A 503 6.29 -18.74 -24.82
C THR A 503 6.35 -19.37 -23.41
N PRO A 504 5.58 -20.43 -23.11
CA PRO A 504 5.60 -21.05 -21.79
C PRO A 504 6.98 -21.67 -21.55
N VAL A 505 7.62 -21.30 -20.43
CA VAL A 505 8.93 -21.83 -20.04
C VAL A 505 8.86 -23.37 -20.06
N PRO A 506 9.65 -24.06 -20.91
CA PRO A 506 9.63 -25.52 -20.97
C PRO A 506 9.88 -26.10 -19.59
N GLY A 507 8.96 -26.97 -19.15
CA GLY A 507 8.76 -27.23 -17.72
C GLY A 507 10.02 -27.60 -16.97
N ALA A 508 10.32 -26.87 -15.90
CA ALA A 508 11.29 -27.30 -14.90
C ALA A 508 10.87 -28.70 -14.42
N PHE A 509 11.71 -29.71 -14.68
CA PHE A 509 11.40 -31.10 -14.34
C PHE A 509 11.05 -31.21 -12.85
N PRO A 510 9.97 -31.91 -12.47
CA PRO A 510 9.65 -32.12 -11.06
C PRO A 510 10.82 -32.85 -10.40
N GLY A 511 11.44 -32.21 -9.41
CA GLY A 511 12.65 -32.72 -8.77
C GLY A 511 12.44 -34.13 -8.22
N SER A 512 13.42 -35.01 -8.44
CA SER A 512 13.38 -36.42 -8.02
C SER A 512 13.51 -36.55 -6.50
N GLY A 513 12.42 -36.23 -5.79
CA GLY A 513 12.27 -36.45 -4.36
C GLY A 513 12.09 -37.93 -4.06
N GLY A 514 13.20 -38.66 -3.91
CA GLY A 514 13.17 -40.07 -3.55
C GLY A 514 12.59 -40.28 -2.15
N SER A 515 11.41 -40.93 -2.08
CA SER A 515 10.85 -41.43 -0.82
C SER A 515 10.12 -42.76 -1.05
N SER A 516 10.59 -43.80 -0.37
CA SER A 516 9.99 -45.13 -0.36
C SER A 516 8.86 -45.22 0.68
N GLY A 517 7.68 -45.71 0.31
CA GLY A 517 6.62 -46.00 1.29
C GLY A 517 5.29 -46.44 0.68
N GLY A 518 4.79 -47.60 1.11
CA GLY A 518 3.61 -48.29 0.55
C GLY A 518 2.34 -47.44 0.38
N GLY A 519 1.66 -47.65 -0.75
CA GLY A 519 0.45 -46.92 -1.11
C GLY A 519 -0.87 -47.58 -0.70
N VAL A 520 -1.96 -46.93 -1.07
CA VAL A 520 -3.32 -47.50 -1.24
C VAL A 520 -3.91 -46.88 -2.51
N GLY A 521 -4.61 -47.67 -3.33
CA GLY A 521 -5.11 -47.21 -4.63
C GLY A 521 -6.37 -46.35 -4.55
N GLY A 522 -6.33 -45.14 -5.12
CA GLY A 522 -7.48 -44.27 -5.35
C GLY A 522 -7.42 -43.65 -6.75
N SER A 523 -8.30 -44.09 -7.67
CA SER A 523 -8.24 -43.68 -9.07
C SER A 523 -8.97 -42.34 -9.29
N SER A 524 -8.21 -41.25 -9.39
CA SER A 524 -8.73 -39.94 -9.79
C SER A 524 -8.60 -39.73 -11.30
N LYS A 525 -9.73 -39.55 -12.00
CA LYS A 525 -9.74 -39.19 -13.43
C LYS A 525 -9.62 -37.69 -13.59
N TYR A 526 -8.42 -37.21 -13.92
CA TYR A 526 -8.26 -35.86 -14.46
C TYR A 526 -8.80 -35.79 -15.89
N HIS A 527 -9.43 -34.66 -16.25
CA HIS A 527 -9.80 -34.35 -17.64
C HIS A 527 -8.73 -33.46 -18.27
N GLU A 528 -8.02 -34.01 -19.25
CA GLU A 528 -7.04 -33.29 -20.05
C GLU A 528 -7.76 -32.37 -21.05
N ILE A 529 -7.71 -31.05 -20.84
CA ILE A 529 -8.25 -30.06 -21.77
C ILE A 529 -7.17 -29.75 -22.81
N ARG A 530 -7.26 -30.37 -23.99
CA ARG A 530 -6.44 -29.98 -25.15
C ARG A 530 -7.09 -28.81 -25.89
N VAL A 531 -6.31 -27.74 -26.07
CA VAL A 531 -6.62 -26.64 -26.99
C VAL A 531 -5.83 -26.88 -28.27
N THR A 532 -6.52 -26.86 -29.41
CA THR A 532 -5.90 -26.92 -30.74
C THR A 532 -6.45 -25.77 -31.58
N ASN A 533 -5.57 -25.03 -32.24
CA ASN A 533 -5.97 -23.95 -33.15
C ASN A 533 -6.75 -24.52 -34.34
N ASP A 534 -7.73 -23.77 -34.85
CA ASP A 534 -8.24 -23.94 -36.21
C ASP A 534 -7.67 -22.85 -37.13
N GLU A 535 -7.82 -23.05 -38.44
CA GLU A 535 -7.15 -22.28 -39.50
C GLU A 535 -7.57 -20.80 -39.57
N ASN A 536 -8.47 -20.34 -38.69
CA ASN A 536 -8.95 -18.97 -38.61
C ASN A 536 -8.58 -18.26 -37.28
N GLY A 537 -7.75 -18.88 -36.42
CA GLY A 537 -7.07 -18.21 -35.31
C GLY A 537 -7.95 -17.67 -34.18
N LEU A 538 -9.21 -18.10 -34.07
CA LEU A 538 -10.20 -17.54 -33.15
C LEU A 538 -10.51 -18.50 -31.99
N LEU A 539 -9.88 -18.27 -30.84
CA LEU A 539 -10.08 -19.08 -29.63
C LEU A 539 -11.56 -19.08 -29.18
N ARG A 540 -12.22 -20.24 -29.32
CA ARG A 540 -13.58 -20.49 -28.80
C ARG A 540 -13.65 -21.87 -28.13
N PRO A 541 -14.10 -21.98 -26.87
CA PRO A 541 -14.28 -23.28 -26.22
C PRO A 541 -15.46 -24.03 -26.83
N LYS A 542 -15.20 -25.13 -27.57
CA LYS A 542 -16.22 -26.02 -28.12
C LYS A 542 -16.74 -26.98 -27.04
N VAL A 543 -17.79 -26.58 -26.31
CA VAL A 543 -18.54 -27.48 -25.42
C VAL A 543 -19.32 -28.50 -26.27
N LYS A 544 -18.90 -29.77 -26.22
CA LYS A 544 -19.53 -30.85 -27.01
C LYS A 544 -20.76 -31.42 -26.30
N VAL A 545 -21.92 -30.79 -26.51
CA VAL A 545 -23.21 -31.29 -25.99
C VAL A 545 -23.67 -32.52 -26.78
N THR A 546 -23.58 -33.71 -26.18
CA THR A 546 -24.18 -34.94 -26.72
C THR A 546 -25.60 -35.12 -26.19
N GLY A 547 -26.58 -34.54 -26.88
CA GLY A 547 -28.02 -34.76 -26.60
C GLY A 547 -28.58 -35.90 -27.44
N GLN A 548 -29.13 -36.93 -26.80
CA GLN A 548 -29.93 -37.97 -27.46
C GLN A 548 -31.34 -37.42 -27.69
N LYS A 549 -31.83 -37.45 -28.95
CA LYS A 549 -33.19 -36.98 -29.27
C LYS A 549 -34.23 -38.03 -28.90
N ASP A 550 -35.25 -37.59 -28.18
CA ASP A 550 -36.54 -38.27 -28.05
C ASP A 550 -37.51 -37.86 -29.18
N GLY A 551 -38.50 -38.72 -29.44
CA GLY A 551 -39.28 -38.74 -30.69
C GLY A 551 -40.25 -37.57 -30.94
N GLN A 552 -40.20 -36.49 -30.15
CA GLN A 552 -41.08 -35.31 -30.30
C GLN A 552 -40.31 -33.98 -30.39
N GLY A 553 -38.98 -34.01 -30.48
CA GLY A 553 -38.19 -32.88 -31.01
C GLY A 553 -38.13 -31.61 -30.13
N LYS A 554 -38.35 -31.72 -28.81
CA LYS A 554 -38.18 -30.61 -27.87
C LYS A 554 -37.02 -30.89 -26.91
N ALA A 555 -35.96 -30.09 -26.97
CA ALA A 555 -34.88 -30.17 -25.99
C ALA A 555 -35.37 -29.61 -24.63
N LYS A 556 -35.48 -30.47 -23.62
CA LYS A 556 -35.68 -30.06 -22.23
C LYS A 556 -34.32 -29.75 -21.60
N LEU A 557 -34.15 -28.53 -21.09
CA LEU A 557 -33.00 -28.20 -20.23
C LEU A 557 -33.48 -28.28 -18.78
N GLU A 558 -32.89 -29.18 -18.00
CA GLU A 558 -33.22 -29.40 -16.59
C GLU A 558 -31.94 -29.24 -15.76
N LEU A 559 -32.02 -28.45 -14.70
CA LEU A 559 -30.87 -27.93 -13.96
C LEU A 559 -30.89 -28.50 -12.54
N ASP A 560 -30.38 -29.73 -12.41
CA ASP A 560 -30.40 -30.46 -11.14
C ASP A 560 -29.49 -29.79 -10.09
N TYR A 561 -30.13 -29.28 -9.04
CA TYR A 561 -29.44 -28.69 -7.90
C TYR A 561 -29.06 -29.82 -6.93
N ALA A 562 -27.80 -30.27 -6.99
CA ALA A 562 -27.29 -31.39 -6.21
C ALA A 562 -27.29 -31.11 -4.70
N ASN A 563 -28.39 -31.48 -4.03
CA ASN A 563 -28.57 -31.28 -2.60
C ASN A 563 -28.22 -32.57 -1.84
N SER A 564 -27.20 -32.53 -0.97
CA SER A 564 -26.64 -33.72 -0.34
C SER A 564 -27.51 -34.24 0.82
N SER A 565 -28.36 -35.22 0.55
CA SER A 565 -29.10 -35.96 1.58
C SER A 565 -28.22 -37.02 2.25
N ALA A 566 -28.07 -36.94 3.57
CA ALA A 566 -27.44 -38.00 4.36
C ALA A 566 -28.47 -39.11 4.67
N ASN A 567 -28.05 -40.38 4.54
CA ASN A 567 -28.89 -41.53 4.88
C ASN A 567 -29.22 -41.57 6.39
N ALA A 568 -30.47 -41.89 6.71
CA ALA A 568 -30.90 -42.27 8.06
C ALA A 568 -31.80 -43.50 7.97
N GLY A 569 -31.36 -44.60 8.59
CA GLY A 569 -32.12 -45.86 8.64
C GLY A 569 -31.54 -46.79 9.72
N GLY A 570 -32.34 -47.10 10.73
CA GLY A 570 -31.93 -47.87 11.92
C GLY A 570 -32.93 -47.65 13.06
N PRO A 571 -33.59 -48.70 13.61
CA PRO A 571 -34.78 -48.52 14.45
C PRO A 571 -34.60 -48.81 15.95
N GLY A 572 -35.56 -48.36 16.76
CA GLY A 572 -35.95 -49.04 18.00
C GLY A 572 -36.02 -48.19 19.28
N GLY A 573 -36.83 -48.66 20.23
CA GLY A 573 -36.89 -48.16 21.61
C GLY A 573 -37.90 -47.02 21.84
N GLY A 574 -38.91 -47.29 22.67
CA GLY A 574 -39.87 -46.28 23.14
C GLY A 574 -40.08 -46.36 24.65
N ALA A 575 -40.58 -45.28 25.25
CA ALA A 575 -41.07 -45.24 26.63
C ALA A 575 -42.11 -44.12 26.79
N GLN A 576 -43.12 -44.33 27.63
CA GLN A 576 -44.12 -43.32 28.00
C GLN A 576 -43.70 -42.58 29.29
N ALA A 577 -43.91 -41.27 29.36
CA ALA A 577 -43.93 -40.51 30.61
C ALA A 577 -44.80 -39.24 30.46
N SER A 578 -45.45 -38.83 31.55
CA SER A 578 -46.61 -37.93 31.57
C SER A 578 -46.32 -36.46 31.92
N GLY A 579 -46.62 -35.54 30.99
CA GLY A 579 -47.10 -34.15 31.26
C GLY A 579 -46.22 -33.17 32.08
N PRO A 580 -46.72 -31.96 32.39
CA PRO A 580 -48.00 -31.33 32.01
C PRO A 580 -47.86 -30.15 31.00
N ARG A 581 -48.99 -29.46 30.73
CA ARG A 581 -49.20 -28.46 29.64
C ARG A 581 -48.48 -27.10 29.87
N GLY A 582 -48.13 -26.40 28.78
CA GLY A 582 -47.29 -25.18 28.85
C GLY A 582 -47.42 -24.12 27.72
N ARG A 583 -48.62 -23.89 27.16
CA ARG A 583 -48.99 -22.81 26.19
C ARG A 583 -48.42 -22.89 24.76
N ASP A 584 -49.31 -22.78 23.78
CA ASP A 584 -49.03 -22.75 22.35
C ASP A 584 -48.77 -21.33 21.81
N SER A 585 -47.94 -21.22 20.77
CA SER A 585 -47.97 -20.10 19.82
C SER A 585 -47.33 -20.49 18.47
N THR A 586 -47.89 -21.47 17.77
CA THR A 586 -47.47 -21.84 16.41
C THR A 586 -48.21 -20.99 15.36
N TRP A 587 -47.46 -20.37 14.44
CA TRP A 587 -48.01 -19.78 13.22
C TRP A 587 -47.70 -20.69 12.04
N SER A 588 -48.75 -21.12 11.33
CA SER A 588 -48.66 -22.04 10.19
C SER A 588 -48.51 -21.28 8.87
N TRP A 589 -47.55 -21.68 8.04
CA TRP A 589 -47.45 -21.25 6.65
C TRP A 589 -47.87 -22.38 5.71
N ASN A 590 -49.13 -22.35 5.26
CA ASN A 590 -49.59 -23.20 4.15
C ASN A 590 -50.93 -22.75 3.56
N ARG A 591 -50.90 -21.81 2.60
CA ARG A 591 -51.83 -21.70 1.45
C ARG A 591 -51.52 -20.46 0.61
N LEU A 592 -51.15 -20.68 -0.66
CA LEU A 592 -51.84 -20.12 -1.83
C LEU A 592 -51.13 -20.56 -3.12
N LYS A 593 -51.68 -21.58 -3.78
CA LYS A 593 -51.77 -21.57 -5.23
C LYS A 593 -53.13 -20.96 -5.54
N ASP A 594 -53.17 -19.97 -6.43
CA ASP A 594 -53.93 -20.07 -7.69
C ASP A 594 -53.92 -18.75 -8.48
N LEU A 595 -53.78 -18.88 -9.80
CA LEU A 595 -54.11 -17.92 -10.87
C LEU A 595 -53.40 -16.54 -10.90
N GLY A 596 -52.90 -16.16 -12.09
CA GLY A 596 -52.46 -14.78 -12.36
C GLY A 596 -51.31 -14.65 -13.36
N SER A 597 -51.54 -14.89 -14.65
CA SER A 597 -50.58 -14.49 -15.69
C SER A 597 -50.76 -13.01 -16.03
N VAL A 598 -49.76 -12.19 -15.78
CA VAL A 598 -49.72 -10.76 -16.14
C VAL A 598 -48.32 -10.41 -16.65
N PHE A 599 -48.25 -9.55 -17.67
CA PHE A 599 -47.01 -9.04 -18.25
C PHE A 599 -46.22 -8.19 -17.24
N ILE A 600 -44.89 -8.20 -17.36
CA ILE A 600 -44.03 -7.19 -16.73
C ILE A 600 -43.48 -6.28 -17.83
N ASP A 601 -44.07 -5.09 -17.95
CA ASP A 601 -43.44 -3.98 -18.67
C ASP A 601 -42.26 -3.43 -17.86
N VAL A 602 -41.16 -3.13 -18.53
CA VAL A 602 -39.97 -2.54 -17.91
C VAL A 602 -40.20 -1.03 -17.71
N LEU A 603 -40.59 -0.64 -16.50
CA LEU A 603 -40.76 0.76 -16.13
C LEU A 603 -39.41 1.48 -16.03
N LEU A 604 -39.07 2.25 -17.07
CA LEU A 604 -38.01 3.24 -17.02
C LEU A 604 -38.40 4.43 -16.13
N PRO A 605 -37.45 5.04 -15.37
CA PRO A 605 -37.74 6.20 -14.55
C PRO A 605 -38.04 7.45 -15.39
N LYS A 606 -39.03 8.25 -14.97
CA LYS A 606 -39.43 9.48 -15.66
C LYS A 606 -38.41 10.61 -15.40
N PRO A 607 -38.06 11.43 -16.41
CA PRO A 607 -37.22 12.61 -16.21
C PRO A 607 -37.95 13.73 -15.47
N TYR A 608 -37.18 14.55 -14.74
CA TYR A 608 -37.68 15.69 -13.96
C TYR A 608 -37.85 16.92 -14.85
N THR A 609 -39.08 17.39 -15.07
CA THR A 609 -39.35 18.55 -15.94
C THR A 609 -39.20 19.88 -15.20
N LYS A 610 -38.08 20.59 -15.41
CA LYS A 610 -38.01 22.04 -15.15
C LYS A 610 -38.61 22.81 -16.33
N SER A 611 -39.49 23.77 -16.04
CA SER A 611 -40.08 24.66 -17.03
C SER A 611 -39.10 25.76 -17.44
N VAL A 612 -39.08 26.08 -18.73
CA VAL A 612 -38.42 27.26 -19.32
C VAL A 612 -39.44 27.92 -20.25
N PRO A 613 -39.68 29.25 -20.16
CA PRO A 613 -40.62 29.95 -21.02
C PRO A 613 -40.06 30.16 -22.44
N SER A 614 -40.96 30.18 -23.43
CA SER A 614 -40.62 30.33 -24.86
C SER A 614 -40.09 31.73 -25.23
N PRO A 615 -39.27 31.86 -26.28
CA PRO A 615 -38.58 33.11 -26.64
C PRO A 615 -39.40 34.05 -27.54
N LEU A 616 -38.98 35.32 -27.61
CA LEU A 616 -39.51 36.32 -28.55
C LEU A 616 -38.40 37.13 -29.22
N SER A 617 -38.45 37.18 -30.57
CA SER A 617 -37.86 38.16 -31.50
C SER A 617 -36.40 38.62 -31.38
N LYS A 618 -35.59 38.17 -32.36
CA LYS A 618 -34.76 38.97 -33.30
C LYS A 618 -34.19 40.34 -32.85
N ALA A 619 -32.86 40.49 -32.96
CA ALA A 619 -32.20 41.54 -33.75
C ALA A 619 -30.69 41.21 -33.94
N ASP A 620 -30.05 41.85 -34.92
CA ASP A 620 -28.59 41.74 -35.24
C ASP A 620 -27.91 43.13 -35.01
N PRO A 621 -26.65 43.43 -35.38
CA PRO A 621 -25.67 43.90 -34.40
C PRO A 621 -25.27 45.39 -34.51
N GLY A 622 -24.76 45.98 -33.42
CA GLY A 622 -24.39 47.40 -33.38
C GLY A 622 -23.27 47.78 -32.37
N LYS A 623 -22.26 48.49 -32.89
CA LYS A 623 -21.06 49.05 -32.23
C LYS A 623 -21.33 50.02 -31.05
N THR A 624 -20.25 50.32 -30.31
CA THR A 624 -20.03 51.47 -29.37
C THR A 624 -20.92 51.52 -28.11
N GLY A 625 -20.48 52.09 -26.98
CA GLY A 625 -19.15 52.63 -26.60
C GLY A 625 -19.21 53.52 -25.34
N LEU A 626 -18.08 53.72 -24.65
CA LEU A 626 -17.74 54.78 -23.68
C LEU A 626 -18.76 55.19 -22.57
N THR A 627 -18.34 55.07 -21.30
CA THR A 627 -18.70 55.96 -20.14
C THR A 627 -20.19 56.10 -19.76
N ALA A 628 -20.61 56.39 -18.52
CA ALA A 628 -19.99 57.15 -17.43
C ALA A 628 -20.55 56.72 -16.04
N ALA A 629 -20.14 57.42 -14.97
CA ALA A 629 -20.57 57.12 -13.60
C ALA A 629 -21.67 58.05 -13.06
N SER A 630 -22.61 57.48 -12.30
CA SER A 630 -23.33 58.12 -11.19
C SER A 630 -24.02 57.04 -10.35
N SER A 631 -23.90 56.94 -9.02
CA SER A 631 -23.88 57.91 -7.89
C SER A 631 -25.23 57.94 -7.15
N ASN A 632 -25.17 58.16 -5.83
CA ASN A 632 -26.27 58.40 -4.88
C ASN A 632 -27.21 57.23 -4.48
N LYS A 633 -27.88 57.24 -3.32
CA LYS A 633 -27.49 57.70 -1.95
C LYS A 633 -28.56 57.31 -0.88
N THR A 634 -28.12 56.89 0.32
CA THR A 634 -28.79 57.06 1.65
C THR A 634 -30.16 56.40 1.97
N ALA A 635 -30.42 56.34 3.30
CA ALA A 635 -31.70 56.09 4.00
C ALA A 635 -32.28 54.65 3.89
N THR A 636 -32.15 53.75 4.88
CA THR A 636 -32.38 53.80 6.34
C THR A 636 -33.87 53.84 6.73
N GLN A 637 -34.37 52.72 7.28
CA GLN A 637 -35.37 52.73 8.36
C GLN A 637 -35.33 51.42 9.17
N ASN A 638 -35.53 51.54 10.48
CA ASN A 638 -35.65 50.46 11.46
C ASN A 638 -36.60 50.97 12.56
N PRO A 639 -37.51 50.12 13.07
CA PRO A 639 -37.79 50.06 14.50
C PRO A 639 -37.61 48.62 15.02
N GLU A 640 -36.80 48.38 16.05
CA GLU A 640 -37.24 48.42 17.46
C GLU A 640 -38.52 47.60 17.74
N SER A 641 -38.53 46.62 18.65
CA SER A 641 -38.46 46.83 20.11
C SER A 641 -38.78 45.50 20.86
N LYS A 642 -38.72 45.30 22.19
CA LYS A 642 -37.96 45.74 23.41
C LYS A 642 -38.40 44.78 24.55
N GLN A 643 -37.73 44.54 25.68
CA GLN A 643 -36.51 45.10 26.29
C GLN A 643 -35.60 43.92 26.77
N LYS A 644 -35.24 43.56 28.01
CA LYS A 644 -35.32 44.14 29.38
C LYS A 644 -34.26 43.51 30.35
N LEU A 645 -33.35 44.33 30.91
CA LEU A 645 -32.72 44.34 32.27
C LEU A 645 -32.14 43.03 32.90
N ASP A 646 -31.14 43.02 33.79
CA ASP A 646 -30.30 44.05 34.47
C ASP A 646 -29.05 43.37 35.12
N SER A 647 -28.02 44.01 35.71
CA SER A 647 -27.65 45.43 35.95
C SER A 647 -26.16 45.58 36.32
N ARG A 648 -25.58 46.79 36.15
CA ARG A 648 -24.36 47.37 36.79
C ARG A 648 -23.00 46.65 36.58
N GLY A 649 -21.85 47.33 36.49
CA GLY A 649 -21.52 48.77 36.61
C GLY A 649 -19.99 48.97 36.81
N GLN A 650 -19.36 50.14 36.99
CA GLN A 650 -19.61 51.59 36.78
C GLN A 650 -18.27 52.30 37.18
N ASP A 651 -17.72 53.41 36.66
CA ASP A 651 -17.89 54.28 35.46
C ASP A 651 -16.60 55.15 35.27
N ALA A 652 -16.40 55.76 34.07
CA ALA A 652 -15.54 56.94 33.77
C ALA A 652 -13.98 56.81 33.90
N THR A 653 -13.07 57.53 33.19
CA THR A 653 -13.06 58.53 32.08
C THR A 653 -11.67 58.46 31.36
N GLY A 654 -11.26 59.18 30.31
CA GLY A 654 -11.76 60.38 29.60
C GLY A 654 -10.99 60.68 28.28
N LEU A 655 -10.73 61.95 27.94
CA LEU A 655 -10.26 62.47 26.61
C LEU A 655 -9.49 63.83 26.77
N PRO A 656 -8.95 64.53 25.72
CA PRO A 656 -8.49 64.16 24.35
C PRO A 656 -7.15 64.83 23.85
N GLY A 657 -6.66 64.44 22.66
CA GLY A 657 -6.05 65.34 21.65
C GLY A 657 -4.52 65.60 21.68
N GLU A 658 -3.87 66.09 20.61
CA GLU A 658 -4.25 66.27 19.19
C GLU A 658 -2.99 66.56 18.31
N LYS A 659 -3.11 66.41 16.97
CA LYS A 659 -2.26 66.99 15.86
C LYS A 659 -0.92 66.34 15.44
N SER A 660 -0.88 66.03 14.13
CA SER A 660 0.29 65.91 13.21
C SER A 660 0.54 67.29 12.51
N PRO A 661 1.28 67.48 11.38
CA PRO A 661 2.03 66.56 10.50
C PRO A 661 3.42 67.09 10.02
N ASP A 662 3.87 66.59 8.84
CA ASP A 662 5.02 66.99 7.98
C ASP A 662 6.42 66.41 8.31
N LYS A 663 7.32 66.14 7.34
CA LYS A 663 7.19 65.73 5.91
C LYS A 663 8.57 65.34 5.32
N GLY A 664 8.59 64.38 4.40
CA GLY A 664 9.66 64.09 3.42
C GLY A 664 11.05 63.70 3.95
N ASP A 665 12.05 63.40 3.11
CA ASP A 665 12.05 62.79 1.75
C ASP A 665 13.54 62.52 1.36
N GLU A 666 13.79 61.47 0.57
CA GLU A 666 15.06 61.15 -0.16
C GLU A 666 16.38 61.00 0.66
N SER A 667 17.18 59.94 0.46
CA SER A 667 18.27 59.74 -0.55
C SER A 667 19.51 60.66 -0.34
N THR A 668 20.77 60.28 -0.61
CA THR A 668 21.30 59.20 -1.47
C THR A 668 22.72 58.71 -1.02
N SER A 669 23.27 57.72 -1.74
CA SER A 669 24.70 57.57 -2.14
C SER A 669 25.84 57.33 -1.11
N GLU A 670 26.52 56.18 -1.27
CA GLU A 670 28.00 56.06 -1.47
C GLU A 670 29.00 56.32 -0.30
N THR A 671 30.21 55.72 -0.24
CA THR A 671 30.83 54.59 -0.98
C THR A 671 32.11 54.06 -0.26
N ALA A 672 32.41 52.76 -0.47
CA ALA A 672 33.73 52.09 -0.41
C ALA A 672 34.47 51.67 0.91
N GLN A 673 35.16 50.53 0.74
CA GLN A 673 36.46 50.07 1.30
C GLN A 673 36.56 49.53 2.75
N GLY A 674 37.27 48.39 2.87
CA GLY A 674 37.67 47.76 4.14
C GLY A 674 37.66 46.22 4.10
N ALA A 675 38.70 45.59 3.54
CA ALA A 675 38.82 44.12 3.52
C ALA A 675 39.51 43.59 4.81
N GLY A 676 39.03 42.47 5.37
CA GLY A 676 39.61 41.88 6.59
C GLY A 676 39.01 40.52 6.98
N LEU A 677 39.61 39.44 6.48
CA LEU A 677 39.56 38.08 7.06
C LEU A 677 40.80 37.89 7.98
N PRO A 678 40.93 36.83 8.83
CA PRO A 678 40.09 35.63 8.96
C PRO A 678 39.78 35.17 10.42
N SER A 679 39.10 34.02 10.52
CA SER A 679 39.29 32.93 11.52
C SER A 679 38.89 33.04 13.00
N ASP A 680 37.94 32.17 13.37
CA ASP A 680 38.05 31.08 14.35
C ASP A 680 38.43 31.34 15.84
N ALA A 681 37.47 31.06 16.74
CA ALA A 681 37.61 30.01 17.78
C ALA A 681 36.27 29.72 18.49
N LEU A 682 36.09 28.48 18.99
CA LEU A 682 35.04 28.10 19.96
C LEU A 682 35.62 28.02 21.38
N GLN A 683 34.84 28.49 22.36
CA GLN A 683 34.59 27.91 23.70
C GLN A 683 33.58 28.87 24.39
N SER A 684 32.38 28.47 24.84
CA SER A 684 31.97 27.43 25.78
C SER A 684 32.41 27.71 27.23
N GLU A 685 31.57 28.44 27.97
CA GLU A 685 31.59 28.48 29.43
C GLU A 685 30.23 28.06 30.01
N VAL A 686 30.25 27.59 31.25
CA VAL A 686 29.09 27.11 32.01
C VAL A 686 28.73 28.17 33.05
N GLY A 687 27.45 28.57 33.11
CA GLY A 687 26.92 29.44 34.17
C GLY A 687 26.01 28.66 35.11
N GLU A 688 26.37 28.59 36.40
CA GLU A 688 25.46 28.19 37.47
C GLU A 688 24.81 29.43 38.10
N ASP A 689 23.48 29.43 38.22
CA ASP A 689 22.68 30.24 39.15
C ASP A 689 21.25 29.65 39.17
N GLY A 690 20.53 29.44 40.29
CA GLY A 690 20.95 29.55 41.70
C GLY A 690 19.94 30.30 42.57
N ASP A 691 18.82 29.71 43.03
CA ASP A 691 18.02 30.36 44.09
C ASP A 691 17.06 29.50 44.98
N LYS A 692 16.95 29.96 46.25
CA LYS A 692 15.93 29.81 47.33
C LYS A 692 15.06 28.53 47.52
N GLY A 693 14.95 28.06 48.79
CA GLY A 693 14.02 26.98 49.20
C GLY A 693 13.69 26.74 50.70
N THR A 694 14.34 27.41 51.67
CA THR A 694 13.96 27.52 53.12
C THR A 694 13.56 26.27 53.97
N VAL A 695 14.51 25.78 54.76
CA VAL A 695 14.48 25.59 56.25
C VAL A 695 13.24 24.98 56.96
N LYS A 696 13.47 23.88 57.72
CA LYS A 696 13.03 23.74 59.14
C LYS A 696 13.82 22.67 59.93
N ASP A 697 13.79 22.79 61.26
CA ASP A 697 14.65 22.16 62.28
C ASP A 697 14.22 20.73 62.71
N GLY A 698 15.03 19.89 63.39
CA GLY A 698 16.45 19.99 63.80
C GLY A 698 16.87 19.03 64.94
N LEU A 699 18.13 19.18 65.43
CA LEU A 699 18.74 18.69 66.70
C LEU A 699 19.15 17.19 66.91
N GLY A 700 20.39 17.00 67.43
CA GLY A 700 20.97 15.74 67.98
C GLY A 700 22.23 15.23 67.21
N VAL A 701 23.49 15.64 67.45
CA VAL A 701 24.35 15.55 68.66
C VAL A 701 24.61 14.09 69.09
N ALA A 702 25.82 13.50 69.13
CA ALA A 702 27.22 13.85 68.75
C ALA A 702 28.04 12.52 68.61
N GLY A 703 29.30 12.41 68.16
CA GLY A 703 30.32 13.33 67.59
C GLY A 703 31.78 12.82 67.83
N LYS A 704 32.79 13.37 67.11
CA LYS A 704 34.28 13.22 67.31
C LYS A 704 34.90 11.81 67.10
N SER A 705 36.20 11.60 66.78
CA SER A 705 37.29 12.38 66.11
C SER A 705 38.53 11.48 65.89
N GLY A 706 39.43 11.81 64.93
CA GLY A 706 40.74 11.16 64.70
C GLY A 706 40.80 10.39 63.36
N VAL A 707 41.73 10.57 62.39
CA VAL A 707 43.10 11.16 62.26
C VAL A 707 44.26 10.20 62.57
N GLY A 708 45.14 9.98 61.56
CA GLY A 708 46.33 9.10 61.54
C GLY A 708 46.30 8.19 60.28
N VAL A 709 47.02 8.39 59.17
CA VAL A 709 48.47 8.64 58.89
C VAL A 709 49.36 7.41 59.13
N GLY A 710 50.02 6.87 58.07
CA GLY A 710 51.19 5.97 58.25
C GLY A 710 51.45 4.82 57.24
N ASN A 711 51.85 5.13 56.00
CA ASN A 711 52.89 4.47 55.14
C ASN A 711 53.19 2.93 55.05
N THR A 712 53.75 2.58 53.87
CA THR A 712 54.80 1.55 53.57
C THR A 712 54.52 0.03 53.48
N VAL A 713 54.26 -0.42 52.24
CA VAL A 713 55.02 -1.41 51.42
C VAL A 713 55.81 -2.56 52.10
N SER A 714 55.49 -3.83 51.76
CA SER A 714 56.43 -4.93 51.41
C SER A 714 55.71 -6.22 50.94
N ILE A 715 56.45 -7.18 50.33
CA ILE A 715 56.00 -8.35 49.52
C ILE A 715 57.00 -9.55 49.71
N PRO A 716 56.77 -10.85 49.37
CA PRO A 716 55.56 -11.70 49.27
C PRO A 716 55.39 -12.64 50.51
N PRO A 717 55.79 -13.95 50.64
CA PRO A 717 56.33 -15.02 49.74
C PRO A 717 55.66 -16.44 49.79
N GLN A 718 56.12 -17.36 48.91
CA GLN A 718 55.95 -18.86 48.91
C GLN A 718 54.55 -19.48 48.63
N LEU A 719 54.41 -20.82 48.43
CA LEU A 719 54.80 -21.71 47.29
C LEU A 719 54.27 -23.16 47.49
N GLN A 720 54.26 -23.98 46.42
CA GLN A 720 53.93 -25.44 46.34
C GLN A 720 52.41 -25.79 46.51
N ALA A 721 51.74 -26.64 45.71
CA ALA A 721 52.04 -27.89 44.96
C ALA A 721 51.86 -29.19 45.80
N VAL A 722 51.43 -30.35 45.26
CA VAL A 722 51.21 -30.73 43.83
C VAL A 722 49.70 -30.81 43.46
N ASP A 723 49.01 -31.83 42.91
CA ASP A 723 49.30 -33.21 42.43
C ASP A 723 48.27 -33.68 41.34
N LEU A 724 48.33 -34.95 40.91
CA LEU A 724 47.64 -35.56 39.74
C LEU A 724 46.30 -36.28 40.04
N VAL A 725 45.42 -36.36 39.03
CA VAL A 725 45.08 -37.60 38.28
C VAL A 725 44.21 -37.29 37.03
N THR A 726 44.34 -38.11 35.99
CA THR A 726 43.85 -37.88 34.60
C THR A 726 42.44 -38.41 34.30
N GLY A 727 41.74 -37.79 33.34
CA GLY A 727 40.52 -38.32 32.73
C GLY A 727 40.13 -37.61 31.42
N SER A 728 40.68 -38.05 30.29
CA SER A 728 40.58 -37.35 28.99
C SER A 728 39.47 -37.86 28.07
N ALA A 729 38.77 -36.95 27.40
CA ALA A 729 38.06 -37.18 26.13
C ALA A 729 38.12 -35.90 25.29
N SER A 730 38.36 -36.00 23.98
CA SER A 730 38.66 -34.85 23.12
C SER A 730 37.62 -34.59 22.02
N LEU A 731 37.42 -33.32 21.71
CA LEU A 731 37.11 -32.86 20.35
C LEU A 731 37.98 -31.62 20.07
N ALA A 732 38.55 -31.56 18.87
CA ALA A 732 39.59 -30.59 18.52
C ALA A 732 39.03 -29.32 17.86
N SER A 733 39.63 -28.17 18.18
CA SER A 733 39.39 -26.92 17.46
C SER A 733 40.20 -26.87 16.17
N GLY A 734 39.53 -26.85 15.01
CA GLY A 734 40.18 -26.64 13.71
C GLY A 734 40.45 -25.16 13.45
N VAL A 735 41.70 -24.82 13.10
CA VAL A 735 42.09 -23.47 12.68
C VAL A 735 41.65 -23.24 11.23
N TYR A 736 40.87 -22.18 10.99
CA TYR A 736 40.56 -21.72 9.63
C TYR A 736 41.62 -20.73 9.14
N THR A 737 42.53 -21.19 8.28
CA THR A 737 43.39 -20.33 7.45
C THR A 737 42.60 -19.77 6.27
N GLY A 738 42.91 -18.54 5.84
CA GLY A 738 42.15 -17.84 4.80
C GLY A 738 42.25 -18.45 3.41
N THR A 739 41.18 -18.30 2.62
CA THR A 739 41.11 -18.74 1.22
C THR A 739 41.44 -17.57 0.29
N SER A 740 42.54 -17.66 -0.46
CA SER A 740 42.86 -16.71 -1.52
C SER A 740 41.86 -16.78 -2.68
N ALA A 741 41.57 -15.64 -3.31
CA ALA A 741 40.82 -15.62 -4.55
C ALA A 741 41.63 -16.28 -5.68
N LEU A 742 40.99 -17.13 -6.47
CA LEU A 742 41.53 -17.64 -7.73
C LEU A 742 40.76 -17.02 -8.90
N THR A 743 41.50 -16.39 -9.80
CA THR A 743 41.00 -15.85 -11.06
C THR A 743 40.55 -17.01 -11.96
N PRO A 744 39.34 -16.95 -12.57
CA PRO A 744 38.96 -17.93 -13.59
C PRO A 744 39.79 -17.69 -14.86
N GLU A 745 40.60 -18.69 -15.23
CA GLU A 745 41.40 -18.68 -16.45
C GLU A 745 40.51 -18.85 -17.69
N ALA A 746 40.72 -18.03 -18.72
CA ALA A 746 39.85 -18.00 -19.89
C ALA A 746 40.22 -19.11 -20.90
N LEU A 747 39.29 -20.05 -21.14
CA LEU A 747 39.43 -21.03 -22.22
C LEU A 747 39.33 -20.34 -23.59
N PRO A 748 40.10 -20.80 -24.60
CA PRO A 748 40.11 -20.20 -25.94
C PRO A 748 38.78 -20.41 -26.67
N ALA A 749 38.34 -19.39 -27.40
CA ALA A 749 37.09 -19.44 -28.17
C ALA A 749 37.22 -20.37 -29.40
N GLU A 750 36.25 -21.25 -29.58
CA GLU A 750 36.10 -22.09 -30.77
C GLU A 750 35.58 -21.25 -31.96
N PRO A 751 36.11 -21.42 -33.19
CA PRO A 751 35.82 -20.50 -34.29
C PRO A 751 34.39 -20.66 -34.84
N THR A 752 33.61 -19.57 -34.79
CA THR A 752 32.27 -19.50 -35.38
C THR A 752 32.30 -19.72 -36.89
N PRO A 753 31.44 -20.60 -37.46
CA PRO A 753 31.37 -20.81 -38.90
C PRO A 753 30.86 -19.55 -39.63
N GLN A 754 31.48 -19.20 -40.77
CA GLN A 754 31.02 -18.11 -41.62
C GLN A 754 29.75 -18.52 -42.39
N PRO A 755 28.76 -17.62 -42.58
CA PRO A 755 27.65 -17.87 -43.48
C PRO A 755 28.14 -17.87 -44.93
N GLU A 756 27.88 -18.97 -45.64
CA GLU A 756 28.30 -19.19 -47.02
C GLU A 756 27.50 -18.31 -48.00
N LYS A 757 28.14 -17.83 -49.07
CA LYS A 757 27.50 -16.97 -50.07
C LYS A 757 26.68 -17.83 -51.04
N VAL A 758 25.36 -17.88 -50.85
CA VAL A 758 24.44 -18.42 -51.85
C VAL A 758 24.47 -17.51 -53.10
N ALA A 759 24.70 -18.11 -54.26
CA ALA A 759 24.78 -17.41 -55.54
C ALA A 759 23.44 -17.41 -56.30
N ASP A 760 23.22 -16.37 -57.13
CA ASP A 760 22.11 -16.31 -58.08
C ASP A 760 22.21 -17.37 -59.18
N PRO A 761 21.07 -17.89 -59.66
CA PRO A 761 20.93 -18.37 -61.03
C PRO A 761 19.87 -17.59 -61.81
N VAL A 762 20.29 -16.88 -62.87
CA VAL A 762 19.38 -16.18 -63.79
C VAL A 762 18.94 -17.12 -64.93
N SER A 763 17.70 -17.62 -64.83
CA SER A 763 16.90 -18.17 -65.94
C SER A 763 15.46 -18.38 -65.45
N GLY A 764 14.38 -18.10 -66.18
CA GLY A 764 14.28 -17.79 -67.62
C GLY A 764 13.31 -18.77 -68.28
N GLY A 765 11.99 -18.55 -68.17
CA GLY A 765 10.98 -19.45 -68.71
C GLY A 765 9.57 -18.85 -68.70
N ILE A 766 8.90 -18.87 -69.86
CA ILE A 766 7.54 -18.36 -70.08
C ILE A 766 6.58 -19.55 -70.18
N LEU A 767 5.42 -19.49 -69.51
CA LEU A 767 4.14 -20.02 -70.02
C LEU A 767 2.96 -19.50 -69.16
N ALA A 768 1.73 -19.64 -69.68
CA ALA A 768 0.56 -18.88 -69.20
C ALA A 768 -0.58 -19.75 -68.65
N GLY A 769 -1.40 -19.16 -67.76
CA GLY A 769 -2.65 -19.74 -67.25
C GLY A 769 -3.52 -18.67 -66.56
N ALA A 770 -4.81 -18.60 -66.91
CA ALA A 770 -5.76 -17.59 -66.41
C ALA A 770 -6.25 -17.87 -64.97
N GLY A 771 -6.77 -16.91 -64.20
CA GLY A 771 -6.92 -15.47 -64.47
C GLY A 771 -7.91 -14.77 -63.53
N TYR A 772 -8.17 -13.48 -63.76
CA TYR A 772 -9.27 -12.63 -63.21
C TYR A 772 -9.65 -12.76 -61.72
N PHE A 773 -9.36 -11.72 -60.93
CA PHE A 773 -10.37 -10.77 -60.41
C PHE A 773 -9.71 -9.51 -59.81
N PHE A 774 -10.52 -8.54 -59.36
CA PHE A 774 -10.15 -7.27 -58.69
C PHE A 774 -9.46 -6.18 -59.53
N ALA A 775 -10.23 -5.56 -60.42
CA ALA A 775 -10.03 -4.15 -60.78
C ALA A 775 -11.18 -3.31 -60.21
N THR A 776 -10.95 -2.50 -59.17
CA THR A 776 -11.89 -1.44 -58.67
C THR A 776 -11.25 -0.44 -57.67
N SER A 777 -10.00 -0.05 -57.88
CA SER A 777 -9.26 0.86 -56.98
C SER A 777 -9.58 2.35 -57.25
N ALA A 778 -10.69 2.87 -56.71
CA ALA A 778 -11.02 4.31 -56.81
C ALA A 778 -11.87 4.92 -55.66
N GLY A 779 -12.70 4.14 -54.95
CA GLY A 779 -13.77 4.72 -54.10
C GLY A 779 -13.37 5.14 -52.67
N SER A 780 -12.47 4.42 -52.02
CA SER A 780 -12.43 4.35 -50.54
C SER A 780 -11.71 5.50 -49.83
N ALA A 781 -10.92 6.32 -50.53
CA ALA A 781 -10.14 7.40 -49.90
C ALA A 781 -10.97 8.69 -49.69
N ALA A 782 -11.90 8.99 -50.60
CA ALA A 782 -12.68 10.23 -50.58
C ALA A 782 -13.66 10.30 -49.40
N THR A 783 -14.24 9.16 -49.00
CA THR A 783 -15.21 9.07 -47.91
C THR A 783 -14.58 9.35 -46.54
N PHE A 784 -13.34 8.90 -46.30
CA PHE A 784 -12.63 9.17 -45.04
C PHE A 784 -12.29 10.65 -44.85
N PHE A 785 -11.79 11.33 -45.88
CA PHE A 785 -11.52 12.77 -45.81
C PHE A 785 -12.81 13.61 -45.72
N GLY A 786 -13.89 13.19 -46.38
CA GLY A 786 -15.22 13.79 -46.22
C GLY A 786 -15.73 13.66 -44.79
N GLY A 787 -15.65 12.46 -44.20
CA GLY A 787 -16.07 12.19 -42.82
C GLY A 787 -15.31 13.02 -41.79
N TRP A 788 -13.97 13.10 -41.90
CA TRP A 788 -13.14 13.90 -40.98
C TRP A 788 -13.46 15.40 -41.02
N LYS A 789 -13.76 15.95 -42.21
CA LYS A 789 -14.11 17.36 -42.38
C LYS A 789 -15.54 17.67 -41.91
N LEU A 790 -16.46 16.70 -41.98
CA LEU A 790 -17.81 16.82 -41.42
C LEU A 790 -17.80 16.71 -39.89
N TYR A 791 -17.05 15.74 -39.34
CA TYR A 791 -16.91 15.52 -37.90
C TYR A 791 -16.38 16.76 -37.17
N ASN A 792 -15.33 17.39 -37.69
CA ASN A 792 -14.78 18.62 -37.10
C ASN A 792 -15.73 19.83 -37.23
N ARG A 793 -16.76 19.78 -38.08
CA ARG A 793 -17.79 20.84 -38.18
C ARG A 793 -18.86 20.74 -37.08
N TYR A 794 -19.05 19.57 -36.49
CA TYR A 794 -20.05 19.33 -35.43
C TYR A 794 -19.54 19.58 -33.99
N LYS A 795 -18.23 19.79 -33.78
CA LYS A 795 -17.67 20.05 -32.44
C LYS A 795 -18.10 21.39 -31.79
N GLY A 796 -18.85 22.22 -32.51
CA GLY A 796 -19.48 23.44 -31.99
C GLY A 796 -20.98 23.33 -31.68
N ASP A 797 -21.61 22.17 -31.88
CA ASP A 797 -23.07 22.01 -31.68
C ASP A 797 -23.41 21.68 -30.21
N PRO A 798 -24.21 22.52 -29.52
CA PRO A 798 -24.57 22.29 -28.11
C PRO A 798 -25.37 21.00 -27.83
N TRP A 799 -26.04 20.42 -28.83
CA TRP A 799 -26.93 19.27 -28.61
C TRP A 799 -26.19 17.95 -28.34
N VAL A 800 -24.90 17.86 -28.67
CA VAL A 800 -24.10 16.61 -28.58
C VAL A 800 -23.53 16.36 -27.17
N ARG A 801 -24.25 16.75 -26.11
CA ARG A 801 -23.83 16.60 -24.70
C ARG A 801 -24.87 15.92 -23.78
N GLN A 802 -25.90 15.27 -24.34
CA GLN A 802 -26.87 14.48 -23.56
C GLN A 802 -27.19 13.13 -24.23
N VAL A 803 -26.24 12.19 -24.13
CA VAL A 803 -26.42 10.73 -24.22
C VAL A 803 -25.53 10.11 -23.14
#